data_AF-A0A0U1HXP0-F1
#
_entry.id   AF-A0A0U1HXP0-F1
#
_cell.length_a   1.000
_cell.length_b   1.000
_cell.length_c   1.000
_cell.angle_alpha   90.00
_cell.angle_beta   90.00
_cell.angle_gamma   90.00
#
_symmetry.space_group_name_H-M   'P 1'
#
loop_
_entity.id
_entity.type
_entity.pdbx_description
1 polymer ?
#
loop_
_entity_poly.entity_id
_entity_poly.type
_entity_poly.pdbx_seq_one_letter_code
_entity_poly.pdbx_strand_id
1 'polypeptide(L)'
;MKIVIKLLTSVILMMSQPAYSDKAKVCFYELADFGGESFCAEESESKPIYHYNDHFNDGIASISVPPGMIVTLYESGDFSGKEKTLKNDIDLPELESLGLYKKINSYKIASAACFYDEDKFQGNSTCLALNQKIDLYHDSQGIINSNRNSLLINNDSINSITVPQGMMATIYKNDNFNAPFFKLTEDTTANYLKSLGMVNNISSMKVSEDNDMSCDQQCVIIEDREIALPKAFGEYWHDTRLQNKQILLVFSSDGMGEDDNYEINFFDGPSIVMNERRIIFHDRNMINKFYFDRYEIIDNLSFIIQIKEDSVQTQYIQTLNNNLVDISPIISFEYENKEDNNTTIKISNYNILKPLILNKVILTADTGEKNWEKRDISQTSKIICAFIPFLNIYNYLTHGKCQQLDSIVFSAAEYFNNNTNGKTLHIAGNAKPIKKTSPAEVAPHTTDSVDNYMLLTYIDNTKHQQALNLPAVAKACMVSIYSLLNSRQVRQVRPYCIDWTLDIMTDFTLLFGHSLDTWNTVYFGHIIDTIIKTGSTGVAVENPEVETRLVNAIQEKIVEDDVENRFSHIKTAFDYAQLSYLTYISYYSIDDSPSVVELLPLGIYELLLETFIYRKTAPIIITQGEQVEQPELEFEVEILPTDSPEEAAKLSESEIQNAQAMRQRLRKTIHHWGQQYQDVHSEQSDNTEDSTRRKLLHAGHIVTGIIHRRLVIQRPGEIYVVVKLQGRIIAIVLADRFNSRDEVELVASATLPDYVLSPDREGTIRGAGTAAVRELAQYLQQQGVRTLFSEVISQPSARVKQKVGFSFKTEF
;
A
#
# COMPACT_ATOMS: atom_id res chain seq x y z
N MET A 1 64.37 49.48 -16.35
CA MET A 1 63.26 49.34 -17.34
C MET A 1 62.79 47.90 -17.56
N LYS A 2 63.66 46.90 -17.73
CA LYS A 2 63.22 45.49 -17.96
C LYS A 2 62.55 44.78 -16.76
N ILE A 3 62.80 45.23 -15.53
CA ILE A 3 62.20 44.62 -14.32
C ILE A 3 60.79 45.17 -14.05
N VAL A 4 60.54 46.44 -14.34
CA VAL A 4 59.22 47.08 -14.17
C VAL A 4 58.21 46.55 -15.20
N ILE A 5 58.66 46.26 -16.43
CA ILE A 5 57.81 45.65 -17.48
C ILE A 5 57.45 44.20 -17.13
N LYS A 6 58.36 43.42 -16.52
CA LYS A 6 58.07 42.05 -16.08
C LYS A 6 57.11 41.98 -14.89
N LEU A 7 57.18 42.94 -13.96
CA LEU A 7 56.24 43.03 -12.84
C LEU A 7 54.85 43.51 -13.29
N LEU A 8 54.75 44.43 -14.26
CA LEU A 8 53.45 44.83 -14.82
C LEU A 8 52.77 43.69 -15.58
N THR A 9 53.51 42.88 -16.35
CA THR A 9 52.94 41.70 -17.04
C THR A 9 52.51 40.59 -16.07
N SER A 10 53.16 40.46 -14.90
CA SER A 10 52.78 39.46 -13.90
C SER A 10 51.58 39.87 -13.05
N VAL A 11 51.35 41.18 -12.85
CA VAL A 11 50.15 41.69 -12.15
C VAL A 11 48.93 41.71 -13.09
N ILE A 12 49.12 41.95 -14.39
CA ILE A 12 48.04 41.85 -15.39
C ILE A 12 47.61 40.38 -15.61
N LEU A 13 48.52 39.40 -15.49
CA LEU A 13 48.15 37.97 -15.51
C LEU A 13 47.55 37.42 -14.21
N MET A 14 47.63 38.16 -13.09
CA MET A 14 47.01 37.76 -11.81
C MET A 14 45.67 38.44 -11.53
N MET A 15 45.24 39.39 -12.37
CA MET A 15 43.91 40.01 -12.30
C MET A 15 42.93 39.51 -13.36
N SER A 16 43.33 38.61 -14.25
CA SER A 16 42.38 37.74 -14.93
C SER A 16 42.02 36.60 -13.98
N GLN A 17 41.07 36.82 -13.08
CA GLN A 17 40.20 35.71 -12.74
C GLN A 17 39.70 35.16 -14.08
N PRO A 18 39.71 33.84 -14.33
CA PRO A 18 38.89 33.33 -15.42
C PRO A 18 37.51 33.91 -15.13
N ALA A 19 36.99 34.71 -16.05
CA ALA A 19 35.58 35.06 -16.04
C ALA A 19 34.86 33.74 -16.26
N TYR A 20 34.68 32.97 -15.17
CA TYR A 20 33.87 31.77 -15.13
C TYR A 20 32.45 32.27 -15.38
N SER A 21 32.03 32.21 -16.63
CA SER A 21 30.73 32.70 -17.08
C SER A 21 29.78 31.52 -17.14
N ASP A 22 28.91 31.49 -16.12
CA ASP A 22 27.46 31.31 -16.10
C ASP A 22 26.74 30.39 -17.11
N LYS A 23 25.55 29.90 -16.67
CA LYS A 23 24.50 29.27 -17.49
C LYS A 23 24.36 29.93 -18.87
N ALA A 24 23.96 29.17 -19.88
CA ALA A 24 23.75 29.68 -21.24
C ALA A 24 22.83 30.91 -21.25
N LYS A 25 23.30 32.03 -21.80
CA LYS A 25 22.59 33.31 -21.81
C LYS A 25 22.59 33.96 -23.19
N VAL A 26 21.51 34.65 -23.52
CA VAL A 26 21.46 35.54 -24.67
C VAL A 26 22.05 36.89 -24.26
N CYS A 27 23.15 37.29 -24.87
CA CYS A 27 23.87 38.52 -24.51
C CYS A 27 23.68 39.61 -25.56
N PHE A 28 23.37 40.82 -25.10
CA PHE A 28 23.13 42.00 -25.91
C PHE A 28 24.29 42.98 -25.71
N TYR A 29 24.82 43.50 -26.81
CA TYR A 29 26.05 44.29 -26.81
C TYR A 29 25.81 45.69 -27.40
N GLU A 30 26.49 46.67 -26.82
CA GLU A 30 26.46 48.06 -27.26
C GLU A 30 27.12 48.25 -28.64
N LEU A 31 28.16 47.46 -28.96
CA LEU A 31 28.91 47.57 -30.21
C LEU A 31 28.73 46.33 -31.11
N ALA A 32 29.13 46.48 -32.37
CA ALA A 32 29.21 45.38 -33.33
C ALA A 32 30.28 44.35 -32.90
N ASP A 33 30.29 43.18 -33.55
CA ASP A 33 31.23 42.08 -33.28
C ASP A 33 31.23 41.63 -31.80
N PHE A 34 30.10 41.73 -31.10
CA PHE A 34 29.92 41.37 -29.68
C PHE A 34 30.86 42.14 -28.73
N GLY A 35 31.20 43.38 -29.08
CA GLY A 35 32.06 44.26 -28.29
C GLY A 35 31.30 45.27 -27.41
N GLY A 36 32.04 45.94 -26.52
CA GLY A 36 31.49 47.01 -25.66
C GLY A 36 30.83 46.48 -24.38
N GLU A 37 30.07 47.34 -23.71
CA GLU A 37 29.26 46.95 -22.55
C GLU A 37 28.17 45.96 -23.00
N SER A 38 27.82 45.04 -22.09
CA SER A 38 26.85 43.99 -22.39
C SER A 38 25.97 43.66 -21.19
N PHE A 39 24.76 43.18 -21.47
CA PHE A 39 23.94 42.49 -20.49
C PHE A 39 23.45 41.17 -21.08
N CYS A 40 23.21 40.19 -20.21
CA CYS A 40 22.83 38.85 -20.62
C CYS A 40 21.51 38.44 -19.96
N ALA A 41 20.67 37.77 -20.73
CA ALA A 41 19.36 37.29 -20.33
C ALA A 41 19.34 35.76 -20.30
N GLU A 42 18.79 35.21 -19.23
CA GLU A 42 18.62 33.76 -19.05
C GLU A 42 17.36 33.26 -19.77
N GLU A 43 17.21 31.94 -19.88
CA GLU A 43 16.01 31.32 -20.42
C GLU A 43 14.73 31.77 -19.68
N SER A 44 13.62 31.85 -20.41
CA SER A 44 12.32 32.33 -19.91
C SER A 44 12.28 33.80 -19.44
N GLU A 45 13.37 34.55 -19.53
CA GLU A 45 13.39 35.96 -19.18
C GLU A 45 12.59 36.80 -20.20
N SER A 46 11.76 37.71 -19.69
CA SER A 46 10.99 38.66 -20.49
C SER A 46 11.06 40.03 -19.84
N LYS A 47 11.84 40.95 -20.41
CA LYS A 47 12.06 42.28 -19.84
C LYS A 47 12.09 43.37 -20.90
N PRO A 48 11.67 44.60 -20.54
CA PRO A 48 11.97 45.76 -21.34
C PRO A 48 13.41 46.24 -21.12
N ILE A 49 14.02 46.81 -22.16
CA ILE A 49 15.45 47.15 -22.19
C ILE A 49 15.78 48.36 -21.30
N TYR A 50 14.82 49.25 -21.05
CA TYR A 50 15.05 50.44 -20.21
C TYR A 50 15.43 50.12 -18.76
N HIS A 51 15.29 48.86 -18.30
CA HIS A 51 15.77 48.43 -16.98
C HIS A 51 17.30 48.34 -16.87
N TYR A 52 18.05 48.37 -17.99
CA TYR A 52 19.51 48.25 -18.00
C TYR A 52 20.27 49.60 -18.03
N ASN A 53 19.56 50.75 -18.08
CA ASN A 53 19.96 52.17 -17.90
C ASN A 53 21.20 52.74 -18.66
N ASP A 54 21.04 53.99 -19.15
CA ASP A 54 21.95 55.00 -19.77
C ASP A 54 23.04 54.62 -20.80
N HIS A 55 23.56 53.39 -20.84
CA HIS A 55 24.65 52.99 -21.75
C HIS A 55 24.17 52.45 -23.10
N PHE A 56 22.94 51.93 -23.17
CA PHE A 56 22.32 51.47 -24.42
C PHE A 56 21.50 52.57 -25.13
N ASN A 57 21.77 53.84 -24.84
CA ASN A 57 21.12 54.99 -25.50
C ASN A 57 21.40 55.03 -27.01
N ASP A 58 22.50 54.42 -27.45
CA ASP A 58 22.84 54.22 -28.85
C ASP A 58 22.28 52.92 -29.47
N GLY A 59 21.45 52.20 -28.72
CA GLY A 59 20.80 50.96 -29.14
C GLY A 59 21.71 49.73 -29.05
N ILE A 60 21.11 48.56 -29.27
CA ILE A 60 21.82 47.27 -29.30
C ILE A 60 22.39 47.07 -30.71
N ALA A 61 23.70 46.84 -30.81
CA ALA A 61 24.42 46.71 -32.07
C ALA A 61 24.81 45.27 -32.41
N SER A 62 24.89 44.36 -31.45
CA SER A 62 25.00 42.92 -31.70
C SER A 62 24.38 42.10 -30.59
N ILE A 63 23.97 40.87 -30.90
CA ILE A 63 23.31 39.95 -29.96
C ILE A 63 23.87 38.55 -30.17
N SER A 64 24.44 37.96 -29.12
CA SER A 64 24.89 36.57 -29.08
C SER A 64 23.73 35.69 -28.57
N VAL A 65 23.37 34.68 -29.34
CA VAL A 65 22.27 33.74 -29.07
C VAL A 65 22.84 32.32 -29.06
N PRO A 66 23.00 31.69 -27.87
CA PRO A 66 23.51 30.33 -27.77
C PRO A 66 22.73 29.35 -28.64
N PRO A 67 23.38 28.29 -29.18
CA PRO A 67 22.73 27.33 -30.05
C PRO A 67 21.44 26.77 -29.45
N GLY A 68 20.32 26.95 -30.15
CA GLY A 68 19.01 26.42 -29.79
C GLY A 68 18.21 27.25 -28.77
N MET A 69 18.79 28.34 -28.24
CA MET A 69 18.00 29.40 -27.62
C MET A 69 17.28 30.23 -28.68
N ILE A 70 16.14 30.78 -28.30
CA ILE A 70 15.28 31.59 -29.17
C ILE A 70 14.96 32.88 -28.44
N VAL A 71 15.27 34.02 -29.04
CA VAL A 71 14.91 35.35 -28.53
C VAL A 71 13.91 36.00 -29.47
N THR A 72 12.85 36.59 -28.93
CA THR A 72 11.93 37.45 -29.68
C THR A 72 12.12 38.88 -29.23
N LEU A 73 12.43 39.75 -30.18
CA LEU A 73 12.69 41.17 -30.00
C LEU A 73 11.44 41.96 -30.39
N TYR A 74 11.12 43.02 -29.63
CA TYR A 74 9.94 43.86 -29.84
C TYR A 74 10.32 45.33 -29.95
N GLU A 75 9.62 46.04 -30.84
CA GLU A 75 9.77 47.49 -30.99
C GLU A 75 9.17 48.30 -29.83
N SER A 76 8.29 47.72 -29.01
CA SER A 76 7.69 48.38 -27.85
C SER A 76 8.15 47.77 -26.54
N GLY A 77 8.07 48.54 -25.45
CA GLY A 77 8.45 48.11 -24.08
C GLY A 77 7.43 47.19 -23.41
N ASP A 78 6.23 47.04 -23.97
CA ASP A 78 5.13 46.20 -23.47
C ASP A 78 5.00 44.87 -24.24
N PHE A 79 6.09 44.41 -24.87
CA PHE A 79 6.12 43.19 -25.70
C PHE A 79 5.11 43.22 -26.86
N SER A 80 4.94 44.39 -27.48
CA SER A 80 4.02 44.61 -28.59
C SER A 80 4.71 45.30 -29.79
N GLY A 81 3.96 45.53 -30.87
CA GLY A 81 4.47 46.15 -32.09
C GLY A 81 5.08 45.14 -33.06
N LYS A 82 6.01 45.59 -33.91
CA LYS A 82 6.73 44.69 -34.83
C LYS A 82 7.70 43.82 -34.02
N GLU A 83 7.63 42.52 -34.23
CA GLU A 83 8.47 41.54 -33.57
C GLU A 83 9.42 40.83 -34.55
N LYS A 84 10.55 40.35 -34.03
CA LYS A 84 11.45 39.47 -34.76
C LYS A 84 12.01 38.39 -33.84
N THR A 85 11.87 37.15 -34.26
CA THR A 85 12.49 36.00 -33.60
C THR A 85 13.86 35.71 -34.19
N LEU A 86 14.87 35.59 -33.33
CA LEU A 86 16.23 35.19 -33.65
C LEU A 86 16.53 33.82 -33.04
N LYS A 87 17.34 33.03 -33.75
CA LYS A 87 17.79 31.68 -33.34
C LYS A 87 19.32 31.53 -33.38
N ASN A 88 19.99 32.57 -33.85
CA ASN A 88 21.43 32.63 -34.03
C ASN A 88 21.88 34.05 -33.67
N ASP A 89 23.19 34.18 -33.46
CA ASP A 89 23.84 35.46 -33.30
C ASP A 89 23.49 36.40 -34.46
N ILE A 90 23.38 37.67 -34.15
CA ILE A 90 23.13 38.71 -35.13
C ILE A 90 24.03 39.91 -34.83
N ASP A 91 24.60 40.48 -35.88
CA ASP A 91 25.48 41.64 -35.79
C ASP A 91 24.84 42.86 -36.49
N LEU A 92 25.47 44.02 -36.34
CA LEU A 92 24.95 45.32 -36.73
C LEU A 92 24.40 45.38 -38.17
N PRO A 93 25.11 44.88 -39.22
CA PRO A 93 24.61 44.96 -40.59
C PRO A 93 23.30 44.21 -40.80
N GLU A 94 23.13 43.07 -40.11
CA GLU A 94 21.92 42.27 -40.20
C GLU A 94 20.78 42.90 -39.40
N LEU A 95 21.07 43.43 -38.20
CA LEU A 95 20.09 44.20 -37.40
C LEU A 95 19.56 45.43 -38.16
N GLU A 96 20.43 46.15 -38.88
CA GLU A 96 20.06 47.26 -39.76
C GLU A 96 19.17 46.79 -40.91
N SER A 97 19.53 45.67 -41.57
CA SER A 97 18.74 45.11 -42.68
C SER A 97 17.33 44.68 -42.26
N LEU A 98 17.17 44.22 -41.01
CA LEU A 98 15.89 43.86 -40.41
C LEU A 98 15.10 45.08 -39.90
N GLY A 99 15.75 46.26 -39.88
CA GLY A 99 15.21 47.52 -39.39
C GLY A 99 15.03 47.56 -37.86
N LEU A 100 15.79 46.75 -37.12
CA LEU A 100 15.71 46.61 -35.67
C LEU A 100 16.76 47.45 -34.92
N TYR A 101 17.84 47.86 -35.59
CA TYR A 101 18.86 48.71 -34.97
C TYR A 101 18.24 49.98 -34.36
N LYS A 102 18.59 50.29 -33.10
CA LYS A 102 18.02 51.37 -32.26
C LYS A 102 16.50 51.33 -32.04
N LYS A 103 15.83 50.22 -32.35
CA LYS A 103 14.37 50.08 -32.19
C LYS A 103 13.95 48.97 -31.24
N ILE A 104 14.87 48.14 -30.77
CA ILE A 104 14.56 47.08 -29.81
C ILE A 104 14.29 47.73 -28.45
N ASN A 105 13.08 47.58 -27.91
CA ASN A 105 12.68 48.15 -26.63
C ASN A 105 12.29 47.09 -25.58
N SER A 106 11.98 45.86 -25.99
CA SER A 106 11.85 44.71 -25.09
C SER A 106 12.22 43.40 -25.79
N TYR A 107 12.46 42.35 -25.00
CA TYR A 107 12.75 41.02 -25.49
C TYR A 107 12.08 39.93 -24.65
N LYS A 108 11.90 38.76 -25.26
CA LYS A 108 11.45 37.54 -24.59
C LYS A 108 12.32 36.36 -25.02
N ILE A 109 12.94 35.70 -24.05
CA ILE A 109 13.70 34.47 -24.27
C ILE A 109 12.76 33.28 -24.10
N ALA A 110 12.73 32.36 -25.07
CA ALA A 110 11.98 31.12 -24.94
C ALA A 110 12.67 30.18 -23.95
N SER A 111 11.89 29.38 -23.22
CA SER A 111 12.41 28.31 -22.38
C SER A 111 13.13 27.26 -23.25
N ALA A 112 14.29 26.79 -22.81
CA ALA A 112 15.07 25.76 -23.49
C ALA A 112 15.87 24.94 -22.46
N ALA A 113 15.98 23.63 -22.67
CA ALA A 113 16.88 22.80 -21.87
C ALA A 113 18.29 22.87 -22.47
N CYS A 114 19.32 23.06 -21.63
CA CYS A 114 20.70 23.23 -22.09
C CYS A 114 21.59 22.09 -21.60
N PHE A 115 22.48 21.63 -22.48
CA PHE A 115 23.38 20.50 -22.27
C PHE A 115 24.82 20.99 -22.34
N TYR A 116 25.59 20.70 -21.30
CA TYR A 116 26.89 21.28 -21.03
C TYR A 116 27.98 20.22 -21.05
N ASP A 117 29.17 20.54 -21.60
CA ASP A 117 30.31 19.61 -21.64
C ASP A 117 31.12 19.56 -20.33
N GLU A 118 30.92 20.53 -19.43
CA GLU A 118 31.46 20.50 -18.06
C GLU A 118 30.34 20.34 -17.02
N ASP A 119 30.73 20.03 -15.78
CA ASP A 119 29.79 19.89 -14.66
C ASP A 119 29.33 21.27 -14.15
N LYS A 120 28.25 21.29 -13.36
CA LYS A 120 27.67 22.50 -12.73
C LYS A 120 27.24 23.57 -13.75
N PHE A 121 26.81 23.12 -14.93
CA PHE A 121 26.24 23.95 -15.99
C PHE A 121 27.26 24.95 -16.55
N GLN A 122 28.48 24.48 -16.75
CA GLN A 122 29.63 25.27 -17.22
C GLN A 122 30.17 24.73 -18.56
N GLY A 123 31.10 25.47 -19.15
CA GLY A 123 31.74 25.08 -20.40
C GLY A 123 30.90 25.38 -21.64
N ASN A 124 31.15 24.64 -22.71
CA ASN A 124 30.37 24.77 -23.93
C ASN A 124 28.98 24.17 -23.74
N SER A 125 27.99 24.79 -24.35
CA SER A 125 26.61 24.32 -24.27
C SER A 125 25.92 24.27 -25.63
N THR A 126 24.91 23.42 -25.70
CA THR A 126 23.89 23.47 -26.75
C THR A 126 22.54 23.32 -26.08
N CYS A 127 21.61 24.17 -26.43
CA CYS A 127 20.26 24.17 -25.89
C CYS A 127 19.26 23.64 -26.91
N LEU A 128 18.11 23.18 -26.42
CA LEU A 128 16.99 22.71 -27.22
C LEU A 128 15.68 23.30 -26.68
N ALA A 129 14.97 24.02 -27.53
CA ALA A 129 13.62 24.48 -27.26
C ALA A 129 12.58 23.34 -27.37
N LEU A 130 11.33 23.60 -27.01
CA LEU A 130 10.23 22.62 -27.11
C LEU A 130 10.17 21.95 -28.48
N ASN A 131 9.99 20.63 -28.47
CA ASN A 131 9.88 19.75 -29.64
C ASN A 131 11.15 19.66 -30.51
N GLN A 132 12.27 20.23 -30.06
CA GLN A 132 13.55 20.02 -30.71
C GLN A 132 14.20 18.71 -30.26
N LYS A 133 14.97 18.13 -31.16
CA LYS A 133 15.75 16.92 -30.94
C LYS A 133 17.03 16.99 -31.75
N ILE A 134 18.05 16.29 -31.29
CA ILE A 134 19.34 16.21 -31.95
C ILE A 134 19.97 14.84 -31.72
N ASP A 135 20.51 14.28 -32.79
CA ASP A 135 21.44 13.15 -32.78
C ASP A 135 22.86 13.69 -32.98
N LEU A 136 23.71 13.61 -31.95
CA LEU A 136 25.05 14.21 -31.97
C LEU A 136 26.00 13.50 -32.97
N TYR A 137 25.66 12.29 -33.40
CA TYR A 137 26.43 11.52 -34.39
C TYR A 137 25.99 11.86 -35.82
N HIS A 138 24.68 11.81 -36.10
CA HIS A 138 24.12 11.92 -37.45
C HIS A 138 23.76 13.37 -37.86
N ASP A 139 23.26 14.18 -36.93
CA ASP A 139 22.74 15.52 -37.23
C ASP A 139 23.86 16.57 -37.35
N SER A 140 25.12 16.16 -37.22
CA SER A 140 26.29 16.99 -37.56
C SER A 140 26.17 17.64 -38.95
N GLN A 141 25.44 17.01 -39.89
CA GLN A 141 25.14 17.57 -41.22
C GLN A 141 23.93 18.53 -41.28
N GLY A 142 22.95 18.42 -40.38
CA GLY A 142 21.78 19.31 -40.33
C GLY A 142 22.13 20.73 -39.86
N ILE A 143 23.21 20.85 -39.09
CA ILE A 143 23.76 22.11 -38.56
C ILE A 143 24.59 22.88 -39.62
N ILE A 144 25.01 22.20 -40.68
CA ILE A 144 25.66 22.82 -41.84
C ILE A 144 24.63 23.61 -42.68
N ASN A 145 23.34 23.21 -42.67
CA ASN A 145 22.26 23.91 -43.38
C ASN A 145 21.79 25.20 -42.67
N SER A 146 22.28 25.48 -41.46
CA SER A 146 22.03 26.71 -40.70
C SER A 146 23.21 27.70 -40.74
N ASN A 147 24.12 27.58 -41.72
CA ASN A 147 25.31 28.43 -41.89
C ASN A 147 26.24 28.45 -40.65
N ARG A 148 26.43 27.33 -39.94
CA ARG A 148 27.35 27.22 -38.79
C ARG A 148 28.54 26.29 -39.07
N ASN A 149 29.69 26.61 -38.47
CA ASN A 149 30.97 25.91 -38.66
C ASN A 149 31.32 24.83 -37.61
N SER A 150 30.57 24.64 -36.52
CA SER A 150 30.63 23.42 -35.68
C SER A 150 29.54 23.39 -34.60
N LEU A 151 29.19 22.19 -34.13
CA LEU A 151 28.59 22.01 -32.80
C LEU A 151 29.59 22.43 -31.72
N LEU A 152 29.11 23.08 -30.66
CA LEU A 152 29.97 23.46 -29.53
C LEU A 152 30.20 22.28 -28.56
N ILE A 153 29.27 21.31 -28.52
CA ILE A 153 29.41 20.08 -27.74
C ILE A 153 29.63 18.88 -28.65
N ASN A 154 30.44 17.92 -28.20
CA ASN A 154 30.74 16.71 -28.94
C ASN A 154 29.81 15.56 -28.51
N ASN A 155 29.76 14.50 -29.33
CA ASN A 155 29.15 13.24 -28.91
C ASN A 155 29.82 12.75 -27.61
N ASP A 156 29.03 12.22 -26.68
CA ASP A 156 29.53 11.64 -25.44
C ASP A 156 30.36 12.61 -24.57
N SER A 157 30.11 13.93 -24.66
CA SER A 157 30.81 14.93 -23.83
C SER A 157 29.94 15.59 -22.77
N ILE A 158 28.64 15.30 -22.72
CA ILE A 158 27.70 15.98 -21.81
C ILE A 158 27.94 15.55 -20.36
N ASN A 159 28.13 16.53 -19.49
CA ASN A 159 28.39 16.35 -18.06
C ASN A 159 27.39 17.07 -17.14
N SER A 160 26.62 18.05 -17.62
CA SER A 160 25.49 18.58 -16.87
C SER A 160 24.39 19.12 -17.78
N ILE A 161 23.17 19.21 -17.26
CA ILE A 161 21.96 19.52 -18.03
C ILE A 161 21.05 20.42 -17.20
N THR A 162 20.59 21.54 -17.76
CA THR A 162 19.52 22.35 -17.17
C THR A 162 18.18 22.06 -17.85
N VAL A 163 17.12 21.93 -17.07
CA VAL A 163 15.75 21.65 -17.54
C VAL A 163 14.78 22.66 -16.90
N PRO A 164 14.24 23.62 -17.68
CA PRO A 164 13.29 24.59 -17.16
C PRO A 164 11.99 23.95 -16.67
N GLN A 165 11.32 24.60 -15.71
CA GLN A 165 10.00 24.17 -15.22
C GLN A 165 8.99 24.00 -16.37
N GLY A 166 8.25 22.89 -16.36
CA GLY A 166 7.29 22.56 -17.41
C GLY A 166 7.92 22.00 -18.69
N MET A 167 9.22 21.76 -18.72
CA MET A 167 9.93 21.05 -19.79
C MET A 167 10.46 19.71 -19.31
N MET A 168 10.65 18.80 -20.26
CA MET A 168 11.27 17.51 -20.05
C MET A 168 12.34 17.28 -21.10
N ALA A 169 13.55 16.93 -20.67
CA ALA A 169 14.62 16.45 -21.54
C ALA A 169 14.65 14.93 -21.51
N THR A 170 14.65 14.27 -22.66
CA THR A 170 14.96 12.83 -22.73
C THR A 170 16.34 12.65 -23.32
N ILE A 171 17.23 12.02 -22.56
CA ILE A 171 18.60 11.70 -22.97
C ILE A 171 18.72 10.23 -23.32
N TYR A 172 19.44 9.95 -24.38
CA TYR A 172 19.65 8.61 -24.90
C TYR A 172 21.13 8.28 -24.91
N LYS A 173 21.46 7.10 -24.41
CA LYS A 173 22.82 6.58 -24.46
C LYS A 173 23.27 6.30 -25.89
N ASN A 174 22.33 5.94 -26.75
CA ASN A 174 22.60 5.58 -28.13
C ASN A 174 22.08 6.67 -29.08
N ASP A 175 22.59 6.64 -30.31
CA ASP A 175 22.09 7.42 -31.42
C ASP A 175 20.64 7.01 -31.82
N ASN A 176 20.05 7.74 -32.77
CA ASN A 176 18.72 7.49 -33.33
C ASN A 176 17.60 7.39 -32.28
N PHE A 177 17.80 8.01 -31.11
CA PHE A 177 16.85 7.99 -29.99
C PHE A 177 16.54 6.56 -29.50
N ASN A 178 17.54 5.68 -29.55
CA ASN A 178 17.44 4.29 -29.10
C ASN A 178 17.72 4.16 -27.59
N ALA A 179 17.01 3.23 -26.94
CA ALA A 179 17.25 2.88 -25.54
C ALA A 179 18.69 2.37 -25.31
N PRO A 180 19.27 2.50 -24.09
CA PRO A 180 18.64 3.02 -22.88
C PRO A 180 18.49 4.55 -22.88
N PHE A 181 17.44 5.04 -22.22
CA PHE A 181 17.12 6.46 -22.13
C PHE A 181 16.59 6.81 -20.74
N PHE A 182 16.72 8.08 -20.37
CA PHE A 182 16.13 8.65 -19.16
C PHE A 182 15.41 9.94 -19.48
N LYS A 183 14.31 10.20 -18.79
CA LYS A 183 13.56 11.46 -18.84
C LYS A 183 13.91 12.29 -17.60
N LEU A 184 14.35 13.52 -17.83
CA LEU A 184 14.79 14.48 -16.83
C LEU A 184 13.80 15.64 -16.83
N THR A 185 13.33 16.03 -15.65
CA THR A 185 12.46 17.20 -15.44
C THR A 185 13.08 18.23 -14.50
N GLU A 186 14.32 17.97 -14.07
CA GLU A 186 15.09 18.75 -13.12
C GLU A 186 16.52 18.92 -13.63
N ASP A 187 17.19 19.99 -13.17
CA ASP A 187 18.59 20.25 -13.44
C ASP A 187 19.46 19.06 -12.95
N THR A 188 20.31 18.52 -13.81
CA THR A 188 21.07 17.30 -13.55
C THR A 188 22.58 17.55 -13.65
N THR A 189 23.32 17.22 -12.58
CA THR A 189 24.79 17.35 -12.51
C THR A 189 25.51 16.07 -12.94
N ALA A 190 26.84 16.13 -13.09
CA ALA A 190 27.65 14.99 -13.49
C ALA A 190 27.54 13.81 -12.50
N ASN A 191 27.37 14.08 -11.20
CA ASN A 191 27.19 13.02 -10.21
C ASN A 191 25.91 12.22 -10.45
N TYR A 192 24.80 12.90 -10.72
CA TYR A 192 23.54 12.23 -11.04
C TYR A 192 23.62 11.50 -12.38
N LEU A 193 24.16 12.14 -13.43
CA LEU A 193 24.40 11.46 -14.71
C LEU A 193 25.30 10.22 -14.56
N LYS A 194 26.27 10.25 -13.63
CA LYS A 194 27.16 9.11 -13.38
C LYS A 194 26.40 7.95 -12.75
N SER A 195 25.53 8.23 -11.78
CA SER A 195 24.67 7.22 -11.17
C SER A 195 23.72 6.56 -12.17
N LEU A 196 23.29 7.30 -13.19
CA LEU A 196 22.48 6.80 -14.31
C LEU A 196 23.32 6.10 -15.40
N GLY A 197 24.65 6.10 -15.30
CA GLY A 197 25.54 5.58 -16.34
C GLY A 197 25.55 6.39 -17.64
N MET A 198 25.16 7.67 -17.57
CA MET A 198 25.00 8.59 -18.71
C MET A 198 26.16 9.59 -18.89
N VAL A 199 27.01 9.80 -17.88
CA VAL A 199 28.22 10.63 -18.05
C VAL A 199 29.06 10.12 -19.21
N ASN A 200 29.44 11.03 -20.11
CA ASN A 200 30.19 10.75 -21.32
C ASN A 200 29.64 9.59 -22.17
N ASN A 201 28.32 9.45 -22.21
CA ASN A 201 27.66 8.37 -22.96
C ASN A 201 26.38 8.87 -23.68
N ILE A 202 26.06 10.17 -23.62
CA ILE A 202 24.85 10.71 -24.26
C ILE A 202 25.13 10.99 -25.72
N SER A 203 24.40 10.29 -26.60
CA SER A 203 24.56 10.38 -28.06
C SER A 203 23.36 11.01 -28.77
N SER A 204 22.17 11.00 -28.17
CA SER A 204 21.03 11.76 -28.70
C SER A 204 20.11 12.28 -27.60
N MET A 205 19.37 13.34 -27.90
CA MET A 205 18.53 14.03 -26.91
C MET A 205 17.33 14.73 -27.56
N LYS A 206 16.22 14.81 -26.82
CA LYS A 206 14.99 15.53 -27.22
C LYS A 206 14.44 16.34 -26.06
N VAL A 207 13.74 17.43 -26.39
CA VAL A 207 13.00 18.25 -25.43
C VAL A 207 11.53 18.26 -25.78
N SER A 208 10.68 18.04 -24.77
CA SER A 208 9.23 18.13 -24.89
C SER A 208 8.65 18.88 -23.70
N GLU A 209 7.35 19.13 -23.73
CA GLU A 209 6.61 19.65 -22.58
C GLU A 209 6.54 18.57 -21.49
N ASP A 210 6.72 18.98 -20.23
CA ASP A 210 6.43 18.15 -19.07
C ASP A 210 4.98 18.36 -18.65
N ASN A 211 4.09 17.48 -19.13
CA ASN A 211 2.76 17.32 -18.56
C ASN A 211 2.76 16.17 -17.54
N ASP A 212 1.72 16.09 -16.69
CA ASP A 212 1.65 15.17 -15.55
C ASP A 212 1.98 13.71 -15.90
N MET A 213 1.66 13.27 -17.12
CA MET A 213 1.87 11.90 -17.61
C MET A 213 2.96 11.77 -18.69
N SER A 214 3.71 12.83 -19.00
CA SER A 214 4.77 12.80 -20.02
C SER A 214 6.03 12.06 -19.54
N CYS A 215 6.27 12.05 -18.22
CA CYS A 215 7.36 11.34 -17.54
C CYS A 215 6.88 10.00 -16.95
N ASP A 216 6.16 9.21 -17.74
CA ASP A 216 5.56 7.92 -17.37
C ASP A 216 6.51 6.71 -17.46
N GLN A 217 7.72 6.89 -17.98
CA GLN A 217 8.71 5.83 -18.17
C GLN A 217 10.13 6.34 -17.98
N GLN A 218 10.94 5.61 -17.22
CA GLN A 218 12.36 5.95 -16.97
C GLN A 218 12.53 7.41 -16.52
N CYS A 219 11.62 7.86 -15.67
CA CYS A 219 11.60 9.21 -15.13
C CYS A 219 12.57 9.32 -13.97
N VAL A 220 13.46 10.30 -14.03
CA VAL A 220 14.46 10.56 -12.99
C VAL A 220 13.90 11.62 -12.06
N ILE A 221 13.85 11.29 -10.77
CA ILE A 221 13.40 12.17 -9.69
C ILE A 221 14.62 12.48 -8.84
N ILE A 222 15.10 13.72 -8.90
CA ILE A 222 16.25 14.19 -8.13
C ILE A 222 15.76 14.68 -6.77
N GLU A 223 14.80 15.61 -6.76
CA GLU A 223 14.19 16.17 -5.56
C GLU A 223 12.73 15.73 -5.44
N ASP A 224 11.87 16.20 -6.33
CA ASP A 224 10.42 16.06 -6.20
C ASP A 224 9.73 15.83 -7.55
N ARG A 225 8.69 14.98 -7.55
CA ARG A 225 7.77 14.80 -8.67
C ARG A 225 6.33 14.85 -8.18
N GLU A 226 5.51 15.68 -8.82
CA GLU A 226 4.08 15.74 -8.56
C GLU A 226 3.27 15.22 -9.74
N ILE A 227 2.17 14.52 -9.45
CA ILE A 227 1.19 14.06 -10.45
C ILE A 227 -0.17 14.60 -10.03
N ALA A 228 -0.70 15.56 -10.79
CA ALA A 228 -2.06 16.07 -10.58
C ALA A 228 -3.08 15.07 -11.12
N LEU A 229 -3.74 14.33 -10.21
CA LEU A 229 -4.62 13.22 -10.59
C LEU A 229 -5.82 13.65 -11.44
N PRO A 230 -6.56 14.74 -11.12
CA PRO A 230 -7.68 15.18 -11.95
C PRO A 230 -7.26 15.48 -13.39
N LYS A 231 -6.09 16.11 -13.57
CA LYS A 231 -5.54 16.43 -14.89
C LYS A 231 -5.03 15.18 -15.61
N ALA A 232 -4.42 14.24 -14.88
CA ALA A 232 -3.89 13.01 -15.44
C ALA A 232 -4.97 12.00 -15.84
N PHE A 233 -6.07 11.91 -15.07
CA PHE A 233 -7.24 11.08 -15.41
C PHE A 233 -8.19 11.76 -16.41
N GLY A 234 -8.14 13.09 -16.53
CA GLY A 234 -8.96 13.86 -17.46
C GLY A 234 -10.46 13.68 -17.21
N GLU A 235 -11.24 13.43 -18.27
CA GLU A 235 -12.70 13.25 -18.19
C GLU A 235 -13.13 12.07 -17.30
N TYR A 236 -12.24 11.09 -17.08
CA TYR A 236 -12.53 9.87 -16.31
C TYR A 236 -12.42 10.06 -14.80
N TRP A 237 -11.84 11.18 -14.32
CA TRP A 237 -11.71 11.44 -12.88
C TRP A 237 -13.07 11.48 -12.19
N HIS A 238 -14.03 12.17 -12.80
CA HIS A 238 -15.39 12.35 -12.28
C HIS A 238 -16.41 11.36 -12.86
N ASP A 239 -15.99 10.35 -13.61
CA ASP A 239 -16.91 9.36 -14.17
C ASP A 239 -17.42 8.41 -13.07
N THR A 240 -18.69 8.55 -12.68
CA THR A 240 -19.30 7.74 -11.63
C THR A 240 -19.42 6.25 -11.98
N ARG A 241 -19.26 5.88 -13.27
CA ARG A 241 -19.22 4.48 -13.71
C ARG A 241 -17.90 3.82 -13.31
N LEU A 242 -16.83 4.60 -13.18
CA LEU A 242 -15.48 4.17 -12.81
C LEU A 242 -15.25 4.46 -11.32
N GLN A 243 -15.64 3.51 -10.49
CA GLN A 243 -15.60 3.66 -9.04
C GLN A 243 -14.18 3.60 -8.49
N ASN A 244 -13.36 2.68 -9.01
CA ASN A 244 -11.99 2.51 -8.57
C ASN A 244 -11.07 3.24 -9.54
N LYS A 245 -10.32 4.23 -9.05
CA LYS A 245 -9.23 4.86 -9.79
C LYS A 245 -7.93 4.26 -9.29
N GLN A 246 -7.09 3.77 -10.17
CA GLN A 246 -5.93 2.98 -9.84
C GLN A 246 -4.68 3.58 -10.45
N ILE A 247 -3.60 3.59 -9.69
CA ILE A 247 -2.30 4.15 -10.04
C ILE A 247 -1.28 3.06 -9.75
N LEU A 248 -0.48 2.71 -10.75
CA LEU A 248 0.69 1.85 -10.55
C LEU A 248 1.95 2.69 -10.70
N LEU A 249 2.75 2.72 -9.66
CA LEU A 249 4.10 3.29 -9.66
C LEU A 249 5.12 2.14 -9.60
N VAL A 250 6.09 2.13 -10.52
CA VAL A 250 7.16 1.12 -10.54
C VAL A 250 8.50 1.81 -10.42
N PHE A 251 9.18 1.59 -9.30
CA PHE A 251 10.52 2.12 -9.06
C PHE A 251 11.58 1.07 -9.39
N SER A 252 12.66 1.49 -10.04
CA SER A 252 13.88 0.66 -10.10
C SER A 252 14.55 0.69 -8.73
N SER A 253 14.83 -0.49 -8.19
CA SER A 253 15.42 -0.67 -6.86
C SER A 253 16.50 -1.74 -6.93
N ASP A 254 17.39 -1.61 -7.92
CA ASP A 254 18.46 -2.58 -8.15
C ASP A 254 19.41 -2.66 -6.95
N GLY A 255 19.76 -3.88 -6.53
CA GLY A 255 20.74 -4.13 -5.46
C GLY A 255 20.11 -4.35 -4.08
N MET A 256 20.81 -3.96 -3.02
CA MET A 256 20.42 -4.22 -1.62
C MET A 256 19.51 -3.15 -1.01
N GLY A 257 19.26 -2.04 -1.70
CA GLY A 257 18.37 -0.96 -1.25
C GLY A 257 18.92 -0.15 -0.07
N GLU A 258 20.19 -0.28 0.30
CA GLU A 258 20.78 0.44 1.45
C GLU A 258 20.73 1.97 1.31
N ASP A 259 20.64 2.45 0.07
CA ASP A 259 20.58 3.87 -0.26
C ASP A 259 19.15 4.35 -0.59
N ASP A 260 18.13 3.48 -0.55
CA ASP A 260 16.78 3.85 -0.95
C ASP A 260 16.13 4.74 0.13
N ASN A 261 15.98 6.04 -0.15
CA ASN A 261 15.40 7.00 0.79
C ASN A 261 14.47 7.98 0.06
N TYR A 262 13.16 7.71 0.09
CA TYR A 262 12.16 8.51 -0.59
C TYR A 262 10.78 8.36 0.05
N GLU A 263 9.88 9.30 -0.21
CA GLU A 263 8.51 9.29 0.28
C GLU A 263 7.51 9.46 -0.88
N ILE A 264 6.36 8.81 -0.76
CA ILE A 264 5.19 8.98 -1.63
C ILE A 264 4.05 9.51 -0.75
N ASN A 265 3.70 10.77 -0.95
CA ASN A 265 2.64 11.47 -0.22
C ASN A 265 1.36 11.51 -1.05
N PHE A 266 0.25 11.10 -0.45
CA PHE A 266 -1.07 11.09 -1.11
C PHE A 266 -1.90 12.29 -0.65
N PHE A 267 -2.07 13.33 -1.49
CA PHE A 267 -3.12 14.37 -1.41
C PHE A 267 -3.54 14.87 0.00
N ASP A 268 -2.58 15.27 0.85
CA ASP A 268 -2.79 15.67 2.26
C ASP A 268 -3.35 14.56 3.19
N GLY A 269 -3.04 13.32 2.86
CA GLY A 269 -3.52 12.08 3.48
C GLY A 269 -2.38 11.12 3.84
N PRO A 270 -2.53 9.80 3.61
CA PRO A 270 -1.52 8.80 3.98
C PRO A 270 -0.21 8.98 3.19
N SER A 271 0.89 8.42 3.69
CA SER A 271 2.17 8.40 2.98
C SER A 271 2.86 7.04 3.05
N ILE A 272 3.76 6.81 2.10
CA ILE A 272 4.65 5.64 2.07
C ILE A 272 6.08 6.14 2.10
N VAL A 273 6.84 5.77 3.11
CA VAL A 273 8.24 6.12 3.27
C VAL A 273 9.10 4.90 3.04
N MET A 274 10.04 5.01 2.11
CA MET A 274 11.16 4.09 1.96
C MET A 274 12.34 4.65 2.75
N ASN A 275 12.83 3.88 3.71
CA ASN A 275 14.03 4.23 4.47
C ASN A 275 14.97 3.03 4.52
N GLU A 276 16.02 3.08 3.70
CA GLU A 276 16.96 1.99 3.45
C GLU A 276 16.21 0.73 3.00
N ARG A 277 16.11 -0.28 3.87
CA ARG A 277 15.39 -1.53 3.58
C ARG A 277 13.99 -1.60 4.17
N ARG A 278 13.48 -0.53 4.80
CA ARG A 278 12.15 -0.50 5.42
C ARG A 278 11.15 0.25 4.56
N ILE A 279 10.01 -0.38 4.32
CA ILE A 279 8.82 0.22 3.72
C ILE A 279 7.87 0.54 4.86
N ILE A 280 7.57 1.83 5.05
CA ILE A 280 6.77 2.34 6.15
C ILE A 280 5.51 2.98 5.58
N PHE A 281 4.35 2.58 6.06
CA PHE A 281 3.09 3.23 5.71
C PHE A 281 2.60 4.09 6.87
N HIS A 282 2.21 5.31 6.56
CA HIS A 282 1.69 6.29 7.50
C HIS A 282 0.24 6.61 7.17
N ASP A 283 -0.58 6.72 8.21
CA ASP A 283 -1.86 7.40 8.08
C ASP A 283 -1.68 8.93 8.07
N ARG A 284 -2.75 9.64 7.71
CA ARG A 284 -2.76 11.11 7.57
C ARG A 284 -2.24 11.85 8.81
N ASN A 285 -2.57 11.36 10.00
CA ASN A 285 -2.19 11.99 11.25
C ASN A 285 -0.81 11.54 11.76
N MET A 286 -0.13 10.65 11.02
CA MET A 286 1.10 9.96 11.42
C MET A 286 1.01 9.22 12.76
N ILE A 287 -0.21 8.85 13.17
CA ILE A 287 -0.50 8.12 14.40
C ILE A 287 -0.22 6.64 14.16
N ASN A 288 -0.77 6.08 13.09
CA ASN A 288 -0.60 4.67 12.75
C ASN A 288 0.56 4.48 11.78
N LYS A 289 1.44 3.52 12.11
CA LYS A 289 2.63 3.18 11.30
C LYS A 289 2.72 1.68 11.08
N PHE A 290 2.81 1.27 9.83
CA PHE A 290 3.03 -0.13 9.45
C PHE A 290 4.41 -0.29 8.85
N TYR A 291 5.16 -1.28 9.33
CA TYR A 291 6.53 -1.52 8.91
C TYR A 291 6.63 -2.85 8.17
N PHE A 292 7.28 -2.83 7.02
CA PHE A 292 7.60 -4.02 6.25
C PHE A 292 9.05 -3.95 5.80
N ASP A 293 9.69 -5.10 5.65
CA ASP A 293 11.05 -5.19 5.15
C ASP A 293 11.07 -5.48 3.65
N ARG A 294 11.99 -4.79 2.96
CA ARG A 294 12.34 -5.04 1.57
C ARG A 294 13.18 -6.33 1.50
N TYR A 295 12.84 -7.19 0.55
CA TYR A 295 13.60 -8.39 0.24
C TYR A 295 15.04 -8.04 -0.13
N GLU A 296 15.99 -8.95 0.11
CA GLU A 296 17.42 -8.66 0.00
C GLU A 296 17.80 -8.11 -1.37
N ILE A 297 17.34 -8.75 -2.44
CA ILE A 297 17.68 -8.39 -3.83
C ILE A 297 16.40 -8.37 -4.67
N ILE A 298 16.11 -7.22 -5.26
CA ILE A 298 15.00 -7.00 -6.21
C ILE A 298 15.48 -6.10 -7.35
N ASP A 299 14.73 -6.07 -8.45
CA ASP A 299 14.93 -5.11 -9.55
C ASP A 299 13.90 -3.99 -9.50
N ASN A 300 12.65 -4.32 -9.15
CA ASN A 300 11.58 -3.34 -9.08
C ASN A 300 10.76 -3.48 -7.81
N LEU A 301 10.52 -2.33 -7.17
CA LEU A 301 9.51 -2.15 -6.12
C LEU A 301 8.34 -1.38 -6.72
N SER A 302 7.17 -2.01 -6.75
CA SER A 302 5.97 -1.46 -7.35
C SER A 302 4.93 -1.16 -6.29
N PHE A 303 4.22 -0.04 -6.40
CA PHE A 303 3.10 0.31 -5.55
C PHE A 303 1.83 0.42 -6.39
N ILE A 304 0.79 -0.30 -5.98
CA ILE A 304 -0.56 -0.18 -6.52
C ILE A 304 -1.37 0.64 -5.54
N ILE A 305 -1.91 1.76 -6.00
CA ILE A 305 -2.73 2.68 -5.22
C ILE A 305 -4.11 2.74 -5.87
N GLN A 306 -5.14 2.38 -5.12
CA GLN A 306 -6.53 2.48 -5.55
C GLN A 306 -7.26 3.51 -4.71
N ILE A 307 -7.73 4.55 -5.37
CA ILE A 307 -8.52 5.63 -4.81
C ILE A 307 -10.00 5.30 -5.04
N LYS A 308 -10.74 5.36 -3.94
CA LYS A 308 -12.20 5.33 -3.89
C LYS A 308 -12.69 6.66 -3.31
N GLU A 309 -14.00 6.80 -3.21
CA GLU A 309 -14.66 8.02 -2.72
C GLU A 309 -14.09 8.53 -1.37
N ASP A 310 -13.98 7.65 -0.36
CA ASP A 310 -13.54 8.03 1.00
C ASP A 310 -12.30 7.25 1.49
N SER A 311 -11.67 6.45 0.63
CA SER A 311 -10.56 5.59 1.05
C SER A 311 -9.54 5.35 -0.04
N VAL A 312 -8.33 5.05 0.41
CA VAL A 312 -7.17 4.75 -0.43
C VAL A 312 -6.62 3.41 -0.01
N GLN A 313 -6.58 2.50 -0.96
CA GLN A 313 -6.04 1.15 -0.76
C GLN A 313 -4.69 1.06 -1.44
N THR A 314 -3.67 0.59 -0.72
CA THR A 314 -2.32 0.44 -1.24
C THR A 314 -1.78 -0.97 -1.03
N GLN A 315 -0.95 -1.42 -1.95
CA GLN A 315 -0.21 -2.68 -1.89
C GLN A 315 1.13 -2.51 -2.61
N TYR A 316 2.21 -3.02 -2.02
CA TYR A 316 3.49 -3.12 -2.74
C TYR A 316 3.71 -4.52 -3.33
N ILE A 317 4.45 -4.57 -4.43
CA ILE A 317 4.89 -5.80 -5.11
C ILE A 317 6.39 -5.68 -5.38
N GLN A 318 7.14 -6.69 -4.92
CA GLN A 318 8.58 -6.80 -5.11
C GLN A 318 8.89 -7.83 -6.19
N THR A 319 9.70 -7.46 -7.18
CA THR A 319 10.04 -8.34 -8.32
C THR A 319 11.53 -8.40 -8.62
N LEU A 320 11.99 -9.59 -9.02
CA LEU A 320 13.34 -9.87 -9.50
C LEU A 320 13.23 -10.64 -10.82
N ASN A 321 13.87 -10.16 -11.88
CA ASN A 321 13.76 -10.65 -13.25
C ASN A 321 12.29 -10.80 -13.69
N ASN A 322 11.45 -9.82 -13.33
CA ASN A 322 10.00 -9.78 -13.57
C ASN A 322 9.22 -10.96 -12.94
N ASN A 323 9.84 -11.70 -12.02
CA ASN A 323 9.17 -12.70 -11.19
C ASN A 323 8.85 -12.10 -9.83
N LEU A 324 7.68 -12.46 -9.30
CA LEU A 324 7.28 -12.07 -7.95
C LEU A 324 8.23 -12.67 -6.92
N VAL A 325 8.72 -11.82 -6.02
CA VAL A 325 9.52 -12.21 -4.85
C VAL A 325 8.70 -12.08 -3.57
N ASP A 326 8.02 -10.94 -3.41
CA ASP A 326 7.19 -10.68 -2.24
C ASP A 326 6.06 -9.68 -2.53
N ILE A 327 5.02 -9.71 -1.69
CA ILE A 327 3.82 -8.86 -1.84
C ILE A 327 3.24 -8.53 -0.46
N SER A 328 2.83 -7.28 -0.26
CA SER A 328 2.20 -6.85 0.99
C SER A 328 0.73 -7.26 1.08
N PRO A 329 0.12 -7.25 2.27
CA PRO A 329 -1.33 -7.15 2.37
C PRO A 329 -1.82 -5.85 1.72
N ILE A 330 -3.12 -5.78 1.45
CA ILE A 330 -3.76 -4.52 1.08
C ILE A 330 -3.94 -3.72 2.35
N ILE A 331 -3.51 -2.46 2.32
CA ILE A 331 -3.64 -1.54 3.45
C ILE A 331 -4.60 -0.44 3.03
N SER A 332 -5.67 -0.25 3.79
CA SER A 332 -6.72 0.71 3.50
C SER A 332 -6.63 1.89 4.47
N PHE A 333 -6.57 3.12 3.94
CA PHE A 333 -6.51 4.36 4.69
C PHE A 333 -7.73 5.24 4.39
N GLU A 334 -8.23 5.92 5.42
CA GLU A 334 -9.21 7.00 5.26
C GLU A 334 -8.56 8.16 4.51
N TYR A 335 -9.33 8.79 3.64
CA TYR A 335 -8.95 10.01 2.96
C TYR A 335 -10.11 11.00 2.94
N GLU A 336 -9.84 12.26 3.26
CA GLU A 336 -10.80 13.34 3.10
C GLU A 336 -10.69 13.92 1.69
N ASN A 337 -11.74 13.77 0.89
CA ASN A 337 -11.83 14.46 -0.38
C ASN A 337 -12.03 15.96 -0.17
N LYS A 338 -10.94 16.71 0.07
CA LYS A 338 -10.94 18.18 0.08
C LYS A 338 -10.80 18.68 -1.35
N GLU A 339 -11.71 19.56 -1.76
CA GLU A 339 -11.77 20.24 -3.08
C GLU A 339 -11.05 19.47 -4.22
N ASP A 340 -11.80 18.59 -4.88
CA ASP A 340 -11.42 17.63 -5.96
C ASP A 340 -10.37 18.10 -7.00
N ASN A 341 -10.14 19.40 -7.16
CA ASN A 341 -9.26 19.96 -8.19
C ASN A 341 -7.77 19.91 -7.82
N ASN A 342 -7.41 19.70 -6.55
CA ASN A 342 -6.02 19.74 -6.07
C ASN A 342 -5.48 18.37 -5.59
N THR A 343 -6.14 17.27 -5.95
CA THR A 343 -5.67 15.93 -5.57
C THR A 343 -4.36 15.57 -6.30
N THR A 344 -3.23 15.62 -5.59
CA THR A 344 -1.90 15.30 -6.13
C THR A 344 -1.25 14.11 -5.43
N ILE A 345 -0.41 13.37 -6.15
CA ILE A 345 0.58 12.48 -5.54
C ILE A 345 1.94 13.17 -5.66
N LYS A 346 2.63 13.33 -4.53
CA LYS A 346 3.99 13.87 -4.48
C LYS A 346 4.97 12.76 -4.14
N ILE A 347 6.00 12.60 -4.96
CA ILE A 347 7.11 11.67 -4.74
C ILE A 347 8.35 12.51 -4.46
N SER A 348 8.93 12.35 -3.27
CA SER A 348 10.09 13.11 -2.79
C SER A 348 11.27 12.17 -2.60
N ASN A 349 12.39 12.45 -3.27
CA ASN A 349 13.63 11.72 -3.10
C ASN A 349 14.54 12.47 -2.10
N TYR A 350 14.93 11.80 -1.03
CA TYR A 350 15.82 12.37 -0.02
C TYR A 350 17.27 11.91 -0.19
N ASN A 351 17.56 11.06 -1.17
CA ASN A 351 18.92 10.66 -1.48
C ASN A 351 19.63 11.71 -2.36
N ILE A 352 20.58 12.42 -1.76
CA ILE A 352 21.37 13.46 -2.43
C ILE A 352 22.43 12.91 -3.41
N LEU A 353 22.77 11.63 -3.34
CA LEU A 353 23.83 11.00 -4.13
C LEU A 353 23.30 10.23 -5.34
N LYS A 354 22.09 9.67 -5.23
CA LYS A 354 21.47 8.81 -6.24
C LYS A 354 20.03 9.28 -6.49
N PRO A 355 19.65 9.56 -7.75
CA PRO A 355 18.29 9.91 -8.07
C PRO A 355 17.39 8.67 -8.02
N LEU A 356 16.12 8.89 -7.72
CA LEU A 356 15.10 7.84 -7.77
C LEU A 356 14.63 7.67 -9.22
N ILE A 357 14.54 6.43 -9.70
CA ILE A 357 14.10 6.13 -11.07
C ILE A 357 12.71 5.53 -11.03
N LEU A 358 11.73 6.31 -11.46
CA LEU A 358 10.37 5.83 -11.71
C LEU A 358 10.33 5.19 -13.10
N ASN A 359 10.50 3.87 -13.12
CA ASN A 359 10.57 3.04 -14.32
C ASN A 359 9.25 3.10 -15.11
N LYS A 360 8.10 3.04 -14.44
CA LYS A 360 6.78 3.05 -15.09
C LYS A 360 5.72 3.71 -14.22
N VAL A 361 4.81 4.43 -14.88
CA VAL A 361 3.53 4.89 -14.33
C VAL A 361 2.41 4.47 -15.27
N ILE A 362 1.36 3.87 -14.73
CA ILE A 362 0.10 3.71 -15.46
C ILE A 362 -1.08 4.15 -14.58
N LEU A 363 -2.06 4.75 -15.22
CA LEU A 363 -3.35 5.10 -14.63
C LEU A 363 -4.41 4.19 -15.22
N THR A 364 -5.20 3.57 -14.36
CA THR A 364 -6.28 2.68 -14.75
C THR A 364 -7.53 2.94 -13.94
N ALA A 365 -8.68 2.45 -14.38
CA ALA A 365 -9.91 2.55 -13.63
C ALA A 365 -10.86 1.39 -13.92
N ASP A 366 -11.74 1.04 -12.98
CA ASP A 366 -12.74 0.00 -13.17
C ASP A 366 -14.07 0.29 -12.43
N THR A 367 -15.08 -0.52 -12.72
CA THR A 367 -16.45 -0.37 -12.19
C THR A 367 -16.60 -0.77 -10.72
N GLY A 368 -15.59 -1.41 -10.13
CA GLY A 368 -15.65 -2.00 -8.78
C GLY A 368 -16.50 -3.26 -8.67
N GLU A 369 -16.98 -3.82 -9.78
CA GLU A 369 -17.72 -5.07 -9.81
C GLU A 369 -16.79 -6.25 -9.50
N LYS A 370 -16.96 -6.83 -8.30
CA LYS A 370 -16.23 -8.02 -7.89
C LYS A 370 -16.77 -9.24 -8.64
N ASN A 371 -15.95 -9.83 -9.52
CA ASN A 371 -16.18 -11.20 -9.97
C ASN A 371 -15.08 -12.10 -9.40
N TRP A 372 -15.44 -12.92 -8.42
CA TRP A 372 -14.58 -13.98 -7.88
C TRP A 372 -14.76 -15.31 -8.64
N GLU A 373 -15.38 -15.28 -9.82
CA GLU A 373 -15.48 -16.43 -10.71
C GLU A 373 -14.18 -17.24 -10.72
N LYS A 374 -14.35 -18.56 -10.53
CA LYS A 374 -13.35 -19.57 -10.18
C LYS A 374 -11.96 -19.23 -10.71
N ARG A 375 -11.12 -18.72 -9.80
CA ARG A 375 -9.69 -18.60 -10.07
C ARG A 375 -9.12 -20.04 -10.15
N ASP A 376 -8.45 -20.41 -11.24
CA ASP A 376 -7.82 -21.69 -11.52
C ASP A 376 -6.49 -21.73 -10.76
N ILE A 377 -6.59 -22.33 -9.58
CA ILE A 377 -5.56 -22.41 -8.58
C ILE A 377 -4.79 -23.76 -8.71
N SER A 378 -5.06 -24.55 -9.77
CA SER A 378 -4.51 -25.90 -10.00
C SER A 378 -2.98 -26.02 -10.06
N GLN A 379 -2.23 -24.90 -9.99
CA GLN A 379 -0.80 -24.92 -9.78
C GLN A 379 -0.42 -24.21 -8.48
N THR A 380 0.34 -24.92 -7.64
CA THR A 380 0.67 -24.59 -6.25
C THR A 380 1.52 -23.32 -6.04
N SER A 381 1.97 -22.66 -7.11
CA SER A 381 2.59 -21.33 -7.05
C SER A 381 1.59 -20.15 -7.12
N LYS A 382 0.26 -20.44 -7.15
CA LYS A 382 -0.81 -19.46 -7.44
C LYS A 382 -1.68 -19.06 -6.24
N ILE A 383 -1.37 -19.41 -4.97
CA ILE A 383 -2.15 -18.97 -3.79
C ILE A 383 -2.33 -17.44 -3.79
N ILE A 384 -1.26 -16.71 -4.14
CA ILE A 384 -1.25 -15.26 -4.25
C ILE A 384 -2.30 -14.76 -5.26
N CYS A 385 -2.54 -15.48 -6.36
CA CYS A 385 -3.58 -15.15 -7.35
C CYS A 385 -4.99 -15.16 -6.75
N ALA A 386 -5.27 -15.95 -5.72
CA ALA A 386 -6.59 -16.01 -5.09
C ALA A 386 -6.89 -14.76 -4.24
N PHE A 387 -5.86 -14.09 -3.74
CA PHE A 387 -5.94 -12.98 -2.78
C PHE A 387 -5.48 -11.63 -3.34
N ILE A 388 -4.95 -11.57 -4.57
CA ILE A 388 -4.70 -10.29 -5.24
C ILE A 388 -6.04 -9.66 -5.65
N PRO A 389 -6.40 -8.47 -5.13
CA PRO A 389 -7.57 -7.74 -5.61
C PRO A 389 -7.26 -7.03 -6.94
N PHE A 390 -6.01 -6.59 -7.13
CA PHE A 390 -5.52 -5.84 -8.29
C PHE A 390 -4.98 -6.77 -9.39
N LEU A 391 -5.72 -7.83 -9.71
CA LEU A 391 -5.20 -8.95 -10.53
C LEU A 391 -4.74 -8.48 -11.92
N ASN A 392 -5.48 -7.55 -12.52
CA ASN A 392 -5.16 -6.97 -13.83
C ASN A 392 -3.82 -6.22 -13.82
N ILE A 393 -3.54 -5.49 -12.73
CA ILE A 393 -2.28 -4.75 -12.55
C ILE A 393 -1.14 -5.69 -12.15
N TYR A 394 -1.42 -6.74 -11.37
CA TYR A 394 -0.45 -7.78 -11.07
C TYR A 394 0.03 -8.52 -12.33
N ASN A 395 -0.89 -8.89 -13.23
CA ASN A 395 -0.54 -9.51 -14.51
C ASN A 395 0.20 -8.55 -15.44
N TYR A 396 0.06 -7.24 -15.24
CA TYR A 396 0.82 -6.23 -15.96
C TYR A 396 2.30 -6.17 -15.50
N LEU A 397 2.55 -6.43 -14.21
CA LEU A 397 3.86 -6.39 -13.55
C LEU A 397 4.66 -7.69 -13.58
N THR A 398 3.99 -8.82 -13.78
CA THR A 398 4.62 -10.15 -13.69
C THR A 398 4.41 -10.91 -15.00
N HIS A 399 5.17 -11.99 -15.22
CA HIS A 399 4.99 -12.86 -16.40
C HIS A 399 3.64 -13.64 -16.43
N GLY A 400 2.61 -13.23 -15.67
CA GLY A 400 1.24 -13.69 -15.84
C GLY A 400 0.99 -15.13 -15.41
N LYS A 401 1.47 -15.54 -14.22
CA LYS A 401 1.16 -16.87 -13.67
C LYS A 401 -0.31 -17.01 -13.26
N CYS A 402 -1.01 -15.92 -12.97
CA CYS A 402 -2.45 -15.94 -12.71
C CYS A 402 -3.21 -15.91 -14.04
N GLN A 403 -3.45 -17.09 -14.63
CA GLN A 403 -3.92 -17.27 -16.02
C GLN A 403 -5.38 -16.90 -16.30
N GLN A 404 -6.00 -16.01 -15.53
CA GLN A 404 -7.41 -15.69 -15.73
C GLN A 404 -7.69 -14.21 -15.61
N LEU A 405 -8.45 -13.76 -16.61
CA LEU A 405 -9.06 -12.44 -16.74
C LEU A 405 -8.08 -11.33 -17.12
N ASP A 406 -7.26 -11.57 -18.15
CA ASP A 406 -6.49 -10.52 -18.80
C ASP A 406 -7.38 -9.70 -19.75
N SER A 407 -7.79 -8.51 -19.36
CA SER A 407 -7.77 -7.39 -20.29
C SER A 407 -7.80 -6.07 -19.55
N ILE A 408 -6.62 -5.50 -19.34
CA ILE A 408 -6.52 -4.03 -19.35
C ILE A 408 -6.94 -3.60 -20.75
N VAL A 409 -8.06 -2.90 -20.86
CA VAL A 409 -8.62 -2.45 -22.14
C VAL A 409 -8.07 -1.06 -22.41
N PHE A 410 -7.37 -0.88 -23.53
CA PHE A 410 -6.74 0.39 -23.90
C PHE A 410 -7.67 1.35 -24.66
N SER A 411 -8.91 0.93 -24.91
CA SER A 411 -9.94 1.71 -25.61
C SER A 411 -11.16 1.90 -24.72
N ALA A 412 -11.46 3.15 -24.35
CA ALA A 412 -12.66 3.49 -23.59
C ALA A 412 -13.94 3.07 -24.33
N ALA A 413 -13.99 3.26 -25.66
CA ALA A 413 -15.13 2.82 -26.46
C ALA A 413 -15.32 1.30 -26.41
N GLU A 414 -14.24 0.53 -26.49
CA GLU A 414 -14.32 -0.94 -26.38
C GLU A 414 -14.72 -1.39 -24.97
N TYR A 415 -14.25 -0.67 -23.94
CA TYR A 415 -14.57 -0.96 -22.54
C TYR A 415 -16.07 -0.76 -22.27
N PHE A 416 -16.62 0.40 -22.61
CA PHE A 416 -18.02 0.73 -22.32
C PHE A 416 -19.03 0.06 -23.26
N ASN A 417 -18.62 -0.43 -24.43
CA ASN A 417 -19.51 -1.15 -25.36
C ASN A 417 -19.60 -2.66 -25.09
N ASN A 418 -18.74 -3.20 -24.22
CA ASN A 418 -18.69 -4.62 -23.88
C ASN A 418 -19.02 -4.85 -22.40
N ASN A 419 -19.10 -6.11 -22.00
CA ASN A 419 -19.15 -6.46 -20.58
C ASN A 419 -17.88 -5.95 -19.86
N THR A 420 -18.07 -5.10 -18.85
CA THR A 420 -17.01 -4.49 -18.02
C THR A 420 -16.58 -5.37 -16.84
N ASN A 421 -17.33 -6.44 -16.54
CA ASN A 421 -17.07 -7.32 -15.39
C ASN A 421 -15.63 -7.86 -15.41
N GLY A 422 -14.89 -7.61 -14.34
CA GLY A 422 -13.51 -8.07 -14.17
C GLY A 422 -12.48 -7.39 -15.07
N LYS A 423 -12.87 -6.37 -15.84
CA LYS A 423 -11.96 -5.63 -16.73
C LYS A 423 -11.57 -4.29 -16.13
N THR A 424 -10.36 -3.87 -16.46
CA THR A 424 -9.81 -2.57 -16.07
C THR A 424 -9.58 -1.72 -17.31
N LEU A 425 -10.08 -0.50 -17.33
CA LEU A 425 -9.83 0.48 -18.38
C LEU A 425 -8.46 1.13 -18.14
N HIS A 426 -7.62 1.17 -19.17
CA HIS A 426 -6.41 1.98 -19.16
C HIS A 426 -6.77 3.45 -19.46
N ILE A 427 -6.28 4.35 -18.63
CA ILE A 427 -6.54 5.79 -18.72
C ILE A 427 -5.33 6.53 -19.29
N ALA A 428 -4.16 6.34 -18.71
CA ALA A 428 -2.94 7.05 -19.12
C ALA A 428 -1.66 6.26 -18.81
N GLY A 429 -0.57 6.68 -19.44
CA GLY A 429 0.72 6.00 -19.45
C GLY A 429 0.92 5.21 -20.76
N ASN A 430 2.14 5.17 -21.25
CA ASN A 430 2.53 4.50 -22.49
C ASN A 430 3.27 3.20 -22.23
N ALA A 431 3.54 2.90 -20.96
CA ALA A 431 4.17 1.66 -20.57
C ALA A 431 3.33 0.48 -21.07
N LYS A 432 4.00 -0.50 -21.67
CA LYS A 432 3.37 -1.74 -22.11
C LYS A 432 3.48 -2.80 -21.01
N PRO A 433 2.47 -3.69 -20.91
CA PRO A 433 2.56 -4.86 -20.04
C PRO A 433 3.78 -5.70 -20.43
N ILE A 434 4.33 -6.41 -19.44
CA ILE A 434 5.44 -7.33 -19.69
C ILE A 434 4.97 -8.41 -20.66
N LYS A 435 5.76 -8.64 -21.72
CA LYS A 435 5.44 -9.68 -22.70
C LYS A 435 5.47 -11.03 -22.00
N LYS A 436 4.41 -11.84 -22.20
CA LYS A 436 4.43 -13.24 -21.79
C LYS A 436 5.55 -13.95 -22.56
N THR A 437 6.56 -14.42 -21.85
CA THR A 437 7.53 -15.36 -22.40
C THR A 437 6.76 -16.66 -22.67
N SER A 438 6.85 -17.21 -23.88
CA SER A 438 6.40 -18.58 -24.15
C SER A 438 7.00 -19.49 -23.08
N PRO A 439 6.23 -20.43 -22.50
CA PRO A 439 6.72 -21.25 -21.41
C PRO A 439 7.93 -22.04 -21.89
N ALA A 440 9.13 -21.52 -21.63
CA ALA A 440 10.29 -22.38 -21.57
C ALA A 440 9.98 -23.37 -20.45
N GLU A 441 10.31 -24.64 -20.68
CA GLU A 441 10.39 -25.66 -19.62
C GLU A 441 11.44 -25.19 -18.61
N VAL A 442 11.09 -24.21 -17.78
CA VAL A 442 11.77 -23.97 -16.53
C VAL A 442 11.41 -25.22 -15.74
N ALA A 443 12.40 -26.11 -15.64
CA ALA A 443 12.32 -27.28 -14.79
C ALA A 443 11.68 -26.84 -13.47
N PRO A 444 10.67 -27.57 -12.96
CA PRO A 444 10.08 -27.23 -11.69
C PRO A 444 11.23 -27.16 -10.70
N HIS A 445 11.59 -25.95 -10.25
CA HIS A 445 12.32 -25.85 -9.02
C HIS A 445 11.41 -26.51 -8.01
N THR A 446 11.82 -27.69 -7.57
CA THR A 446 11.28 -28.38 -6.42
C THR A 446 11.52 -27.44 -5.24
N THR A 447 10.63 -26.47 -5.05
CA THR A 447 10.43 -25.92 -3.72
C THR A 447 9.82 -27.05 -2.93
N ASP A 448 10.69 -27.68 -2.16
CA ASP A 448 10.34 -28.55 -1.05
C ASP A 448 9.15 -27.94 -0.29
N SER A 449 8.16 -28.81 -0.06
CA SER A 449 6.91 -28.57 0.67
C SER A 449 6.05 -27.37 0.23
N VAL A 450 5.01 -27.66 -0.57
CA VAL A 450 3.76 -26.87 -0.53
C VAL A 450 3.21 -27.05 0.88
N ASP A 451 3.48 -26.09 1.73
CA ASP A 451 2.98 -26.09 3.08
C ASP A 451 1.72 -25.22 3.15
N ASN A 452 0.70 -25.75 3.80
CA ASN A 452 -0.57 -25.05 3.97
C ASN A 452 -0.34 -23.93 4.98
N TYR A 453 -0.61 -22.69 4.61
CA TYR A 453 -0.44 -21.53 5.49
C TYR A 453 -1.61 -20.55 5.33
N MET A 454 -2.06 -19.91 6.43
CA MET A 454 -2.86 -18.69 6.33
C MET A 454 -1.95 -17.47 6.12
N LEU A 455 -2.37 -16.53 5.28
CA LEU A 455 -1.64 -15.29 4.97
C LEU A 455 -2.44 -14.06 5.46
N LEU A 456 -1.77 -13.03 5.98
CA LEU A 456 -2.38 -11.71 6.21
C LEU A 456 -2.63 -11.06 4.85
N THR A 457 -3.90 -10.86 4.49
CA THR A 457 -4.28 -10.36 3.16
C THR A 457 -4.81 -8.93 3.18
N TYR A 458 -5.31 -8.46 4.33
CA TYR A 458 -5.96 -7.16 4.46
C TYR A 458 -5.71 -6.50 5.81
N ILE A 459 -5.45 -5.19 5.79
CA ILE A 459 -5.39 -4.29 6.96
C ILE A 459 -6.36 -3.13 6.73
N ASP A 460 -7.34 -2.97 7.62
CA ASP A 460 -8.26 -1.83 7.62
C ASP A 460 -7.82 -0.77 8.63
N ASN A 461 -7.40 0.39 8.14
CA ASN A 461 -7.14 1.60 8.92
C ASN A 461 -8.18 2.70 8.63
N THR A 462 -9.33 2.35 8.05
CA THR A 462 -10.40 3.29 7.61
C THR A 462 -11.60 3.35 8.52
N LYS A 463 -11.52 2.73 9.69
CA LYS A 463 -12.61 2.71 10.64
C LYS A 463 -12.15 3.34 11.93
N HIS A 464 -13.05 4.09 12.54
CA HIS A 464 -12.90 4.75 13.83
C HIS A 464 -12.70 3.76 14.96
N GLN A 465 -11.62 2.98 14.92
CA GLN A 465 -11.09 2.37 16.13
C GLN A 465 -12.07 1.32 16.70
N GLN A 466 -12.39 0.31 15.89
CA GLN A 466 -13.31 -0.78 16.28
C GLN A 466 -12.70 -2.17 16.14
N ALA A 467 -11.41 -2.30 16.48
CA ALA A 467 -10.67 -3.54 16.29
C ALA A 467 -11.33 -4.73 17.01
N LEU A 468 -11.88 -4.51 18.22
CA LEU A 468 -12.49 -5.55 19.04
C LEU A 468 -13.99 -5.66 18.76
N ASN A 469 -14.71 -4.54 18.74
CA ASN A 469 -16.16 -4.57 18.72
C ASN A 469 -16.75 -4.87 17.34
N LEU A 470 -16.22 -4.29 16.26
CA LEU A 470 -16.80 -4.51 14.92
C LEU A 470 -16.78 -5.98 14.50
N PRO A 471 -15.66 -6.72 14.62
CA PRO A 471 -15.64 -8.12 14.21
C PRO A 471 -16.50 -8.98 15.15
N ALA A 472 -16.51 -8.66 16.44
CA ALA A 472 -17.39 -9.30 17.41
C ALA A 472 -18.88 -9.14 17.08
N VAL A 473 -19.30 -7.95 16.68
CA VAL A 473 -20.67 -7.65 16.22
C VAL A 473 -20.97 -8.38 14.92
N ALA A 474 -20.03 -8.39 13.96
CA ALA A 474 -20.20 -9.11 12.70
C ALA A 474 -20.54 -10.59 12.93
N LYS A 475 -19.79 -11.24 13.84
CA LYS A 475 -20.02 -12.64 14.23
C LYS A 475 -21.34 -12.84 14.93
N ALA A 476 -21.65 -11.97 15.89
CA ALA A 476 -22.89 -12.09 16.65
C ALA A 476 -24.09 -11.99 15.70
N CYS A 477 -24.06 -11.02 14.78
CA CYS A 477 -25.08 -10.70 13.79
C CYS A 477 -25.08 -11.59 12.53
N MET A 478 -24.19 -12.57 12.43
CA MET A 478 -24.11 -13.52 11.31
C MET A 478 -23.90 -12.84 9.94
N VAL A 479 -23.04 -11.83 9.91
CA VAL A 479 -22.65 -11.12 8.70
C VAL A 479 -21.16 -11.28 8.44
N SER A 480 -20.79 -11.40 7.16
CA SER A 480 -19.39 -11.45 6.77
C SER A 480 -18.70 -10.12 7.09
N ILE A 481 -17.55 -10.17 7.76
CA ILE A 481 -16.76 -8.97 8.06
C ILE A 481 -16.37 -8.21 6.79
N TYR A 482 -16.12 -8.91 5.67
CA TYR A 482 -15.83 -8.29 4.37
C TYR A 482 -16.96 -7.39 3.86
N SER A 483 -18.21 -7.73 4.17
CA SER A 483 -19.36 -6.89 3.82
C SER A 483 -19.38 -5.57 4.60
N LEU A 484 -18.82 -5.59 5.82
CA LEU A 484 -18.77 -4.43 6.70
C LEU A 484 -17.57 -3.54 6.41
N LEU A 485 -16.43 -4.11 6.01
CA LEU A 485 -15.21 -3.36 5.67
C LEU A 485 -15.31 -2.62 4.32
N ASN A 486 -16.36 -2.89 3.53
CA ASN A 486 -16.59 -2.16 2.30
C ASN A 486 -17.23 -0.79 2.60
N SER A 487 -16.66 0.30 2.07
CA SER A 487 -17.10 1.67 2.33
C SER A 487 -18.50 2.00 1.81
N ARG A 488 -19.03 1.22 0.86
CA ARG A 488 -20.45 1.33 0.50
C ARG A 488 -21.30 0.69 1.60
N GLN A 489 -22.00 1.52 2.36
CA GLN A 489 -23.33 1.15 2.84
C GLN A 489 -24.10 0.62 1.63
N VAL A 490 -24.29 -0.69 1.58
CA VAL A 490 -25.24 -1.28 0.63
C VAL A 490 -26.53 -0.49 0.83
N ARG A 491 -27.26 -0.12 -0.23
CA ARG A 491 -28.60 0.48 -0.09
C ARG A 491 -29.60 -0.43 0.65
N GLN A 492 -29.15 -1.61 1.09
CA GLN A 492 -29.75 -2.38 2.17
C GLN A 492 -29.31 -1.78 3.50
N VAL A 493 -30.26 -1.17 4.20
CA VAL A 493 -30.18 -0.82 5.64
C VAL A 493 -29.28 -1.84 6.33
N ARG A 494 -28.17 -1.38 6.93
CA ARG A 494 -27.29 -2.26 7.73
C ARG A 494 -28.22 -3.09 8.63
N PRO A 495 -28.05 -4.42 8.70
CA PRO A 495 -28.93 -5.24 9.51
C PRO A 495 -29.04 -4.61 10.88
N TYR A 496 -30.27 -4.32 11.32
CA TYR A 496 -30.51 -3.54 12.53
C TYR A 496 -29.62 -4.04 13.69
N CYS A 497 -29.47 -5.36 13.82
CA CYS A 497 -28.47 -6.06 14.64
C CYS A 497 -27.12 -5.34 14.84
N ILE A 498 -26.49 -4.87 13.76
CA ILE A 498 -25.13 -4.33 13.76
C ILE A 498 -25.08 -3.00 14.47
N ASP A 499 -25.92 -2.05 14.04
CA ASP A 499 -25.79 -0.65 14.46
C ASP A 499 -25.99 -0.52 15.98
N TRP A 500 -27.10 -1.05 16.54
CA TRP A 500 -27.32 -0.94 17.99
C TRP A 500 -26.35 -1.78 18.83
N THR A 501 -25.89 -2.94 18.35
CA THR A 501 -24.92 -3.75 19.11
C THR A 501 -23.57 -3.04 19.15
N LEU A 502 -23.16 -2.44 18.03
CA LEU A 502 -21.92 -1.69 17.91
C LEU A 502 -21.98 -0.41 18.76
N ASP A 503 -23.08 0.35 18.71
CA ASP A 503 -23.28 1.55 19.54
C ASP A 503 -23.12 1.25 21.04
N ILE A 504 -23.81 0.22 21.53
CA ILE A 504 -23.74 -0.19 22.95
C ILE A 504 -22.33 -0.67 23.32
N MET A 505 -21.71 -1.51 22.49
CA MET A 505 -20.40 -2.09 22.81
C MET A 505 -19.28 -1.06 22.74
N THR A 506 -19.32 -0.15 21.77
CA THR A 506 -18.35 0.93 21.64
C THR A 506 -18.45 1.89 22.81
N ASP A 507 -19.65 2.39 23.16
CA ASP A 507 -19.80 3.30 24.30
C ASP A 507 -19.46 2.61 25.63
N PHE A 508 -19.82 1.33 25.80
CA PHE A 508 -19.39 0.56 26.98
C PHE A 508 -17.87 0.41 27.06
N THR A 509 -17.21 0.12 25.94
CA THR A 509 -15.74 -0.02 25.88
C THR A 509 -15.04 1.31 26.15
N LEU A 510 -15.60 2.42 25.69
CA LEU A 510 -15.07 3.75 25.98
C LEU A 510 -15.16 4.10 27.48
N LEU A 511 -16.28 3.77 28.14
CA LEU A 511 -16.50 4.08 29.56
C LEU A 511 -15.73 3.14 30.50
N PHE A 512 -15.73 1.85 30.19
CA PHE A 512 -15.30 0.80 31.12
C PHE A 512 -14.06 0.04 30.63
N GLY A 513 -13.58 0.28 29.41
CA GLY A 513 -12.42 -0.39 28.82
C GLY A 513 -11.06 0.04 29.35
N HIS A 514 -10.97 0.79 30.45
CA HIS A 514 -9.71 1.15 31.09
C HIS A 514 -9.15 0.01 31.98
N SER A 515 -9.96 -0.99 32.36
CA SER A 515 -9.56 -2.14 33.16
C SER A 515 -10.34 -3.41 32.79
N LEU A 516 -9.75 -4.58 32.98
CA LEU A 516 -10.45 -5.87 32.85
C LEU A 516 -11.46 -6.13 33.97
N ASP A 517 -11.32 -5.45 35.11
CA ASP A 517 -12.23 -5.58 36.26
C ASP A 517 -13.61 -4.97 35.97
N THR A 518 -13.63 -3.94 35.11
CA THR A 518 -14.84 -3.24 34.67
C THR A 518 -15.25 -3.65 33.25
N TRP A 519 -14.30 -4.03 32.39
CA TRP A 519 -14.55 -4.55 31.04
C TRP A 519 -14.65 -6.08 31.03
N ASN A 520 -15.70 -6.62 31.64
CA ASN A 520 -16.02 -8.05 31.58
C ASN A 520 -17.52 -8.34 31.49
N THR A 521 -17.86 -9.53 31.01
CA THR A 521 -19.25 -9.95 30.76
C THR A 521 -20.15 -9.84 32.00
N VAL A 522 -19.61 -10.03 33.21
CA VAL A 522 -20.39 -9.93 34.46
C VAL A 522 -20.74 -8.47 34.75
N TYR A 523 -19.74 -7.59 34.72
CA TYR A 523 -19.93 -6.16 34.92
C TYR A 523 -20.80 -5.54 33.82
N PHE A 524 -20.58 -5.94 32.56
CA PHE A 524 -21.41 -5.58 31.41
C PHE A 524 -22.90 -5.91 31.66
N GLY A 525 -23.18 -7.13 32.13
CA GLY A 525 -24.53 -7.55 32.50
C GLY A 525 -25.13 -6.71 33.64
N HIS A 526 -24.34 -6.41 34.67
CA HIS A 526 -24.77 -5.58 35.80
C HIS A 526 -25.12 -4.14 35.39
N ILE A 527 -24.29 -3.51 34.54
CA ILE A 527 -24.54 -2.15 34.06
C ILE A 527 -25.82 -2.08 33.22
N ILE A 528 -26.01 -3.04 32.31
CA ILE A 528 -27.25 -3.14 31.54
C ILE A 528 -28.47 -3.26 32.47
N ASP A 529 -28.42 -4.17 33.44
CA ASP A 529 -29.51 -4.37 34.40
C ASP A 529 -29.79 -3.12 35.24
N THR A 530 -28.75 -2.33 35.53
CA THR A 530 -28.87 -1.07 36.27
C THR A 530 -29.56 -0.01 35.42
N ILE A 531 -29.13 0.16 34.16
CA ILE A 531 -29.73 1.11 33.22
C ILE A 531 -31.22 0.78 32.99
N ILE A 532 -31.56 -0.50 32.85
CA ILE A 532 -32.97 -0.95 32.73
C ILE A 532 -33.80 -0.51 33.94
N LYS A 533 -33.25 -0.60 35.16
CA LYS A 533 -33.99 -0.35 36.40
C LYS A 533 -34.04 1.13 36.80
N THR A 534 -32.97 1.87 36.57
CA THR A 534 -32.78 3.22 37.14
C THR A 534 -32.64 4.31 36.08
N GLY A 535 -32.42 3.95 34.81
CA GLY A 535 -32.15 4.90 33.74
C GLY A 535 -30.78 5.59 33.83
N SER A 536 -29.83 5.01 34.55
CA SER A 536 -28.44 5.47 34.67
C SER A 536 -27.52 4.26 34.81
N THR A 537 -26.22 4.42 34.53
CA THR A 537 -25.22 3.36 34.80
C THR A 537 -25.07 3.08 36.30
N GLY A 538 -25.47 4.00 37.17
CA GLY A 538 -25.36 3.87 38.63
C GLY A 538 -23.95 4.04 39.18
N VAL A 539 -22.99 4.44 38.34
CA VAL A 539 -21.59 4.67 38.69
C VAL A 539 -21.14 6.04 38.18
N ALA A 540 -20.16 6.65 38.85
CA ALA A 540 -19.57 7.89 38.35
C ALA A 540 -18.70 7.58 37.13
N VAL A 541 -19.02 8.18 35.99
CA VAL A 541 -18.29 8.03 34.73
C VAL A 541 -17.45 9.27 34.44
N GLU A 542 -16.36 9.09 33.68
CA GLU A 542 -15.52 10.21 33.24
C GLU A 542 -16.14 11.02 32.10
N ASN A 543 -16.98 10.40 31.26
CA ASN A 543 -17.61 11.03 30.11
C ASN A 543 -19.16 10.95 30.17
N PRO A 544 -19.83 12.01 30.68
CA PRO A 544 -21.29 12.05 30.79
C PRO A 544 -22.03 12.00 29.45
N GLU A 545 -21.41 12.49 28.37
CA GLU A 545 -22.02 12.47 27.04
C GLU A 545 -22.08 11.04 26.50
N VAL A 546 -20.98 10.28 26.62
CA VAL A 546 -20.91 8.85 26.26
C VAL A 546 -21.90 8.04 27.12
N GLU A 547 -21.98 8.32 28.42
CA GLU A 547 -22.99 7.66 29.29
C GLU A 547 -24.41 7.93 28.82
N THR A 548 -24.73 9.17 28.47
CA THR A 548 -26.07 9.53 27.98
C THR A 548 -26.40 8.76 26.70
N ARG A 549 -25.44 8.62 25.76
CA ARG A 549 -25.62 7.82 24.55
C ARG A 549 -25.85 6.34 24.87
N LEU A 550 -25.04 5.74 25.74
CA LEU A 550 -25.19 4.35 26.16
C LEU A 550 -26.56 4.10 26.80
N VAL A 551 -26.98 4.98 27.71
CA VAL A 551 -28.30 4.90 28.38
C VAL A 551 -29.43 4.98 27.35
N ASN A 552 -29.36 5.95 26.43
CA ASN A 552 -30.39 6.12 25.39
C ASN A 552 -30.45 4.90 24.45
N ALA A 553 -29.30 4.39 23.99
CA ALA A 553 -29.23 3.23 23.11
C ALA A 553 -29.83 1.97 23.77
N ILE A 554 -29.57 1.77 25.06
CA ILE A 554 -30.15 0.67 25.83
C ILE A 554 -31.66 0.87 26.05
N GLN A 555 -32.09 2.08 26.42
CA GLN A 555 -33.50 2.41 26.66
C GLN A 555 -34.38 2.28 25.42
N GLU A 556 -33.91 2.78 24.28
CA GLU A 556 -34.60 2.63 22.99
C GLU A 556 -34.81 1.16 22.64
N LYS A 557 -33.84 0.29 22.98
CA LYS A 557 -33.89 -1.14 22.71
C LYS A 557 -34.87 -1.92 23.60
N ILE A 558 -35.04 -1.51 24.85
CA ILE A 558 -35.91 -2.18 25.85
C ILE A 558 -37.39 -2.09 25.50
N VAL A 559 -37.80 -1.10 24.68
CA VAL A 559 -39.21 -0.86 24.31
C VAL A 559 -39.76 -1.91 23.33
N GLU A 560 -38.91 -2.79 22.75
CA GLU A 560 -39.34 -3.81 21.79
C GLU A 560 -39.41 -5.24 22.40
N ASP A 561 -40.56 -5.91 22.23
CA ASP A 561 -41.14 -7.12 22.88
C ASP A 561 -40.31 -8.45 23.03
N ASP A 562 -38.97 -8.44 23.05
CA ASP A 562 -38.17 -9.64 23.41
C ASP A 562 -36.81 -9.26 24.00
N VAL A 563 -36.78 -9.03 25.31
CA VAL A 563 -35.64 -8.47 26.05
C VAL A 563 -34.58 -9.54 26.39
N GLU A 564 -34.98 -10.76 26.77
CA GLU A 564 -34.04 -11.81 27.21
C GLU A 564 -33.19 -12.37 26.06
N ASN A 565 -33.77 -12.60 24.88
CA ASN A 565 -33.03 -13.14 23.74
C ASN A 565 -32.03 -12.13 23.15
N ARG A 566 -32.35 -10.83 23.18
CA ARG A 566 -31.48 -9.78 22.61
C ARG A 566 -30.28 -9.44 23.49
N PHE A 567 -30.41 -9.45 24.82
CA PHE A 567 -29.24 -9.25 25.68
C PHE A 567 -28.29 -10.44 25.68
N SER A 568 -28.80 -11.66 25.46
CA SER A 568 -27.95 -12.83 25.20
C SER A 568 -27.10 -12.65 23.94
N HIS A 569 -27.66 -12.00 22.91
CA HIS A 569 -26.95 -11.65 21.70
C HIS A 569 -25.79 -10.67 21.93
N ILE A 570 -26.03 -9.54 22.61
CA ILE A 570 -24.95 -8.56 22.89
C ILE A 570 -23.88 -9.18 23.79
N LYS A 571 -24.27 -9.97 24.81
CA LYS A 571 -23.31 -10.68 25.65
C LYS A 571 -22.42 -11.62 24.84
N THR A 572 -22.99 -12.28 23.82
CA THR A 572 -22.22 -13.12 22.89
C THR A 572 -21.25 -12.29 22.06
N ALA A 573 -21.69 -11.14 21.55
CA ALA A 573 -20.81 -10.20 20.86
C ALA A 573 -19.68 -9.74 21.78
N PHE A 574 -19.99 -9.34 23.01
CA PHE A 574 -19.00 -8.92 24.00
C PHE A 574 -17.97 -10.03 24.29
N ASP A 575 -18.38 -11.30 24.43
CA ASP A 575 -17.42 -12.40 24.59
C ASP A 575 -16.43 -12.50 23.41
N TYR A 576 -16.90 -12.29 22.17
CA TYR A 576 -16.02 -12.30 20.99
C TYR A 576 -15.03 -11.14 21.03
N ALA A 577 -15.44 -9.97 21.52
CA ALA A 577 -14.54 -8.84 21.73
C ALA A 577 -13.50 -9.18 22.81
N GLN A 578 -13.93 -9.78 23.93
CA GLN A 578 -13.03 -10.22 25.00
C GLN A 578 -12.02 -11.28 24.51
N LEU A 579 -12.46 -12.24 23.69
CA LEU A 579 -11.58 -13.25 23.09
C LEU A 579 -10.53 -12.61 22.19
N SER A 580 -10.93 -11.62 21.40
CA SER A 580 -10.04 -10.90 20.49
C SER A 580 -9.01 -10.06 21.26
N TYR A 581 -9.44 -9.41 22.35
CA TYR A 581 -8.55 -8.67 23.27
C TYR A 581 -7.56 -9.60 24.01
N LEU A 582 -8.03 -10.73 24.52
CA LEU A 582 -7.16 -11.74 25.15
C LEU A 582 -6.08 -12.24 24.20
N THR A 583 -6.46 -12.43 22.94
CA THR A 583 -5.54 -12.79 21.88
C THR A 583 -4.51 -11.69 21.68
N TYR A 584 -4.88 -10.41 21.72
CA TYR A 584 -3.96 -9.26 21.69
C TYR A 584 -2.94 -9.28 22.83
N ILE A 585 -3.38 -9.23 24.09
CA ILE A 585 -2.49 -9.08 25.26
C ILE A 585 -1.52 -10.25 25.45
N SER A 586 -1.88 -11.43 24.95
CA SER A 586 -1.06 -12.64 25.10
C SER A 586 0.20 -12.63 24.24
N TYR A 587 0.29 -11.81 23.18
CA TYR A 587 1.54 -11.68 22.40
C TYR A 587 2.46 -10.63 22.92
N TYR A 588 1.88 -9.44 23.11
CA TYR A 588 2.68 -8.24 23.07
C TYR A 588 3.35 -8.09 24.44
N SER A 589 2.89 -8.87 25.44
CA SER A 589 3.28 -8.72 26.83
C SER A 589 3.09 -7.27 27.29
N ILE A 590 2.16 -6.56 26.66
CA ILE A 590 1.74 -5.19 26.99
C ILE A 590 0.46 -5.28 27.82
N ASP A 591 0.31 -4.33 28.75
CA ASP A 591 -0.86 -4.19 29.61
C ASP A 591 -1.79 -3.04 29.11
N ASP A 592 -1.86 -2.84 27.79
CA ASP A 592 -2.76 -1.84 27.18
C ASP A 592 -4.20 -2.19 27.51
N SER A 593 -4.99 -1.17 27.87
CA SER A 593 -6.38 -1.38 28.24
C SER A 593 -7.25 -1.73 27.02
N PRO A 594 -8.39 -2.42 27.19
CA PRO A 594 -9.33 -2.69 26.09
C PRO A 594 -9.70 -1.47 25.26
N SER A 595 -9.86 -0.30 25.89
CA SER A 595 -10.15 0.96 25.21
C SER A 595 -9.02 1.42 24.28
N VAL A 596 -7.76 1.10 24.58
CA VAL A 596 -6.61 1.40 23.70
C VAL A 596 -6.53 0.41 22.55
N VAL A 597 -6.76 -0.88 22.82
CA VAL A 597 -6.71 -1.96 21.82
C VAL A 597 -7.84 -1.84 20.80
N GLU A 598 -9.01 -1.39 21.24
CA GLU A 598 -10.15 -1.07 20.37
C GLU A 598 -9.73 -0.09 19.26
N LEU A 599 -8.74 0.78 19.53
CA LEU A 599 -8.24 1.78 18.58
C LEU A 599 -7.26 1.28 17.53
N LEU A 600 -6.92 0.00 17.55
CA LEU A 600 -6.00 -0.59 16.59
C LEU A 600 -6.69 -0.87 15.23
N PRO A 601 -5.90 -0.95 14.14
CA PRO A 601 -6.41 -1.36 12.84
C PRO A 601 -6.80 -2.85 12.81
N LEU A 602 -7.78 -3.20 11.97
CA LEU A 602 -8.27 -4.58 11.84
C LEU A 602 -7.46 -5.37 10.80
N GLY A 603 -6.99 -6.57 11.14
CA GLY A 603 -6.28 -7.49 10.22
C GLY A 603 -7.04 -8.80 9.94
N ILE A 604 -6.95 -9.30 8.70
CA ILE A 604 -7.60 -10.56 8.28
C ILE A 604 -6.60 -11.57 7.72
N TYR A 605 -6.70 -12.82 8.18
CA TYR A 605 -5.86 -13.95 7.77
C TYR A 605 -6.67 -15.04 7.08
N GLU A 606 -6.18 -15.57 5.95
CA GLU A 606 -6.93 -16.51 5.09
C GLU A 606 -6.12 -17.74 4.68
N LEU A 607 -6.71 -18.94 4.77
CA LEU A 607 -6.21 -20.22 4.24
C LEU A 607 -7.05 -20.62 3.03
N LEU A 608 -6.39 -20.86 1.90
CA LEU A 608 -7.03 -21.37 0.69
C LEU A 608 -7.14 -22.89 0.75
N LEU A 609 -8.36 -23.41 0.75
CA LEU A 609 -8.63 -24.84 0.89
C LEU A 609 -8.35 -25.62 -0.39
N GLU A 610 -8.38 -25.00 -1.57
CA GLU A 610 -8.05 -25.68 -2.83
C GLU A 610 -6.60 -26.19 -2.87
N THR A 611 -5.68 -25.47 -2.24
CA THR A 611 -4.26 -25.84 -2.14
C THR A 611 -3.90 -26.59 -0.86
N PHE A 612 -4.88 -26.87 0.00
CA PHE A 612 -4.65 -27.53 1.28
C PHE A 612 -4.26 -29.00 1.09
N ILE A 613 -3.09 -29.37 1.61
CA ILE A 613 -2.56 -30.73 1.63
C ILE A 613 -2.70 -31.29 3.04
N TYR A 614 -3.69 -32.15 3.26
CA TYR A 614 -3.88 -32.77 4.57
C TYR A 614 -2.63 -33.54 5.03
N ARG A 615 -2.23 -33.32 6.30
CA ARG A 615 -1.18 -34.08 6.98
C ARG A 615 -1.69 -34.54 8.34
N LYS A 616 -1.63 -35.84 8.60
CA LYS A 616 -2.01 -36.39 9.89
C LYS A 616 -1.13 -35.82 11.00
N THR A 617 -1.70 -35.57 12.17
CA THR A 617 -0.99 -35.05 13.35
C THR A 617 -0.84 -36.18 14.37
N ALA A 618 0.38 -36.56 14.69
CA ALA A 618 0.65 -37.51 15.77
C ALA A 618 0.52 -36.83 17.15
N PRO A 619 0.01 -37.51 18.18
CA PRO A 619 0.05 -37.03 19.56
C PRO A 619 1.50 -36.90 20.05
N ILE A 620 1.80 -35.82 20.77
CA ILE A 620 3.06 -35.65 21.49
C ILE A 620 2.75 -35.73 22.98
N ILE A 621 3.47 -36.57 23.72
CA ILE A 621 3.28 -36.76 25.16
C ILE A 621 4.55 -36.35 25.89
N ILE A 622 4.41 -35.53 26.94
CA ILE A 622 5.52 -35.21 27.84
C ILE A 622 5.89 -36.46 28.64
N THR A 623 7.09 -36.98 28.39
CA THR A 623 7.64 -38.16 29.07
C THR A 623 9.01 -37.80 29.63
N GLN A 624 9.19 -37.95 30.94
CA GLN A 624 10.41 -37.56 31.66
C GLN A 624 10.83 -36.09 31.42
N GLY A 625 9.85 -35.21 31.20
CA GLY A 625 10.09 -33.79 30.89
C GLY A 625 10.47 -33.48 29.44
N GLU A 626 10.54 -34.48 28.56
CA GLU A 626 10.79 -34.28 27.11
C GLU A 626 9.51 -34.50 26.28
N GLN A 627 9.41 -33.79 25.16
CA GLN A 627 8.33 -33.97 24.18
C GLN A 627 8.61 -35.19 23.31
N VAL A 628 7.87 -36.27 23.53
CA VAL A 628 8.01 -37.52 22.75
C VAL A 628 6.81 -37.67 21.81
N GLU A 629 7.08 -37.69 20.51
CA GLU A 629 6.07 -38.00 19.49
C GLU A 629 5.67 -39.47 19.57
N GLN A 630 4.36 -39.74 19.54
CA GLN A 630 3.77 -41.07 19.68
C GLN A 630 3.11 -41.47 18.35
N PRO A 631 3.88 -41.84 17.32
CA PRO A 631 3.36 -42.14 15.98
C PRO A 631 2.40 -43.34 15.94
N GLU A 632 2.44 -44.21 16.95
CA GLU A 632 1.55 -45.35 17.12
C GLU A 632 0.18 -44.98 17.72
N LEU A 633 0.06 -43.80 18.32
CA LEU A 633 -1.19 -43.27 18.83
C LEU A 633 -1.81 -42.32 17.80
N GLU A 634 -3.14 -42.29 17.77
CA GLU A 634 -3.88 -41.43 16.84
C GLU A 634 -4.96 -40.66 17.58
N PHE A 635 -5.16 -39.41 17.17
CA PHE A 635 -6.32 -38.64 17.59
C PHE A 635 -7.58 -39.16 16.91
N GLU A 636 -8.60 -39.49 17.70
CA GLU A 636 -9.96 -39.78 17.22
C GLU A 636 -10.68 -38.44 16.99
N VAL A 637 -11.07 -38.13 15.76
CA VAL A 637 -11.66 -36.83 15.42
C VAL A 637 -13.10 -37.01 14.95
N GLU A 638 -14.02 -36.28 15.59
CA GLU A 638 -15.45 -36.30 15.29
C GLU A 638 -15.91 -34.87 14.92
N ILE A 639 -16.52 -34.72 13.75
CA ILE A 639 -17.01 -33.43 13.24
C ILE A 639 -18.53 -33.40 13.35
N LEU A 640 -19.05 -32.37 14.02
CA LEU A 640 -20.47 -32.18 14.33
C LEU A 640 -20.94 -30.86 13.73
N PRO A 641 -21.45 -30.85 12.48
CA PRO A 641 -22.11 -29.68 11.92
C PRO A 641 -23.46 -29.42 12.62
N THR A 642 -23.86 -28.16 12.71
CA THR A 642 -25.23 -27.75 13.04
C THR A 642 -25.99 -27.56 11.74
N ASP A 643 -26.74 -28.61 11.40
CA ASP A 643 -27.49 -28.70 10.16
C ASP A 643 -28.63 -27.68 10.09
N SER A 644 -28.86 -27.13 8.91
CA SER A 644 -30.06 -26.36 8.62
C SER A 644 -31.32 -27.26 8.71
N PRO A 645 -32.53 -26.69 8.87
CA PRO A 645 -33.76 -27.48 8.90
C PRO A 645 -33.95 -28.42 7.69
N GLU A 646 -33.46 -28.01 6.52
CA GLU A 646 -33.51 -28.80 5.27
C GLU A 646 -32.49 -29.95 5.26
N GLU A 647 -31.32 -29.77 5.87
CA GLU A 647 -30.28 -30.79 6.00
C GLU A 647 -30.66 -31.80 7.10
N ALA A 648 -31.19 -31.30 8.22
CA ALA A 648 -31.66 -32.12 9.33
C ALA A 648 -32.79 -33.08 8.92
N ALA A 649 -33.64 -32.68 7.97
CA ALA A 649 -34.71 -33.54 7.43
C ALA A 649 -34.20 -34.75 6.62
N LYS A 650 -32.92 -34.77 6.23
CA LYS A 650 -32.30 -35.85 5.46
C LYS A 650 -31.58 -36.89 6.33
N LEU A 651 -31.45 -36.63 7.63
CA LEU A 651 -30.75 -37.50 8.57
C LEU A 651 -31.68 -38.58 9.13
N SER A 652 -31.11 -39.74 9.43
CA SER A 652 -31.80 -40.82 10.16
C SER A 652 -32.04 -40.44 11.62
N GLU A 653 -33.05 -41.06 12.25
CA GLU A 653 -33.32 -40.88 13.68
C GLU A 653 -32.10 -41.22 14.56
N SER A 654 -31.31 -42.23 14.16
CA SER A 654 -30.08 -42.61 14.87
C SER A 654 -28.99 -41.54 14.80
N GLU A 655 -28.83 -40.88 13.65
CA GLU A 655 -27.84 -39.80 13.49
C GLU A 655 -28.22 -38.58 14.33
N ILE A 656 -29.51 -38.21 14.33
CA ILE A 656 -30.04 -37.12 15.15
C ILE A 656 -29.81 -37.41 16.63
N GLN A 657 -30.14 -38.63 17.09
CA GLN A 657 -29.99 -39.01 18.49
C GLN A 657 -28.53 -39.04 18.94
N ASN A 658 -27.63 -39.55 18.09
CA ASN A 658 -26.19 -39.57 18.36
C ASN A 658 -25.60 -38.14 18.43
N ALA A 659 -25.96 -37.27 17.49
CA ALA A 659 -25.52 -35.88 17.48
C ALA A 659 -26.03 -35.12 18.71
N GLN A 660 -27.28 -35.31 19.10
CA GLN A 660 -27.85 -34.73 20.32
C GLN A 660 -27.13 -35.23 21.58
N ALA A 661 -26.88 -36.54 21.69
CA ALA A 661 -26.15 -37.13 22.81
C ALA A 661 -24.72 -36.58 22.91
N MET A 662 -24.02 -36.46 21.78
CA MET A 662 -22.68 -35.90 21.74
C MET A 662 -22.67 -34.41 22.11
N ARG A 663 -23.61 -33.60 21.59
CA ARG A 663 -23.77 -32.19 21.97
C ARG A 663 -24.04 -32.02 23.47
N GLN A 664 -24.87 -32.88 24.07
CA GLN A 664 -25.08 -32.88 25.52
C GLN A 664 -23.80 -33.22 26.29
N ARG A 665 -23.03 -34.20 25.80
CA ARG A 665 -21.72 -34.55 26.38
C ARG A 665 -20.75 -33.37 26.29
N LEU A 666 -20.65 -32.71 25.13
CA LEU A 666 -19.82 -31.52 24.94
C LEU A 666 -20.22 -30.38 25.87
N ARG A 667 -21.51 -30.10 26.02
CA ARG A 667 -22.02 -29.08 26.95
C ARG A 667 -21.55 -29.34 28.38
N LYS A 668 -21.64 -30.58 28.85
CA LYS A 668 -21.16 -30.96 30.19
C LYS A 668 -19.63 -30.84 30.30
N THR A 669 -18.90 -31.34 29.30
CA THR A 669 -17.43 -31.28 29.28
C THR A 669 -16.91 -29.86 29.29
N ILE A 670 -17.43 -29.00 28.41
CA ILE A 670 -16.96 -27.61 28.30
C ILE A 670 -17.36 -26.77 29.50
N HIS A 671 -18.54 -27.02 30.08
CA HIS A 671 -18.95 -26.36 31.32
C HIS A 671 -18.02 -26.73 32.47
N HIS A 672 -17.68 -28.02 32.61
CA HIS A 672 -16.71 -28.47 33.60
C HIS A 672 -15.32 -27.86 33.38
N TRP A 673 -14.84 -27.81 32.13
CA TRP A 673 -13.57 -27.13 31.81
C TRP A 673 -13.61 -25.65 32.19
N GLY A 674 -14.72 -24.96 31.95
CA GLY A 674 -14.93 -23.58 32.39
C GLY A 674 -14.84 -23.41 33.90
N GLN A 675 -15.42 -24.34 34.68
CA GLN A 675 -15.30 -24.35 36.14
C GLN A 675 -13.85 -24.56 36.61
N GLN A 676 -13.09 -25.45 35.97
CA GLN A 676 -11.67 -25.65 36.31
C GLN A 676 -10.84 -24.38 36.11
N TYR A 677 -11.19 -23.52 35.15
CA TYR A 677 -10.55 -22.22 34.97
C TYR A 677 -11.00 -21.16 36.01
N GLN A 678 -12.17 -21.32 36.63
CA GLN A 678 -12.67 -20.45 37.70
C GLN A 678 -12.18 -20.86 39.09
N ASP A 679 -12.14 -22.16 39.41
CA ASP A 679 -11.87 -22.65 40.77
C ASP A 679 -10.42 -22.36 41.23
N VAL A 680 -9.49 -22.20 40.29
CA VAL A 680 -8.07 -21.88 40.57
C VAL A 680 -7.89 -20.43 41.09
N HIS A 681 -8.92 -19.56 41.03
CA HIS A 681 -8.87 -18.19 41.56
C HIS A 681 -8.96 -18.10 43.09
N SER A 682 -9.18 -19.21 43.81
CA SER A 682 -9.47 -19.18 45.26
C SER A 682 -8.27 -19.39 46.19
N GLU A 683 -7.05 -19.61 45.69
CA GLU A 683 -5.84 -19.73 46.53
C GLU A 683 -4.80 -18.62 46.19
N GLN A 684 -4.47 -17.80 47.20
CA GLN A 684 -3.67 -16.56 47.15
C GLN A 684 -2.20 -16.73 46.72
N SER A 685 -1.63 -15.72 46.03
CA SER A 685 -0.37 -15.05 46.45
C SER A 685 -0.06 -13.77 45.64
N ASP A 686 0.18 -12.65 46.33
CA ASP A 686 0.70 -11.36 45.83
C ASP A 686 2.14 -11.46 45.30
N ASN A 687 2.35 -12.01 44.09
CA ASN A 687 3.65 -11.91 43.40
C ASN A 687 3.49 -11.70 41.89
N THR A 688 4.47 -11.01 41.29
CA THR A 688 4.49 -10.61 39.87
C THR A 688 4.55 -11.79 38.87
N GLU A 689 4.81 -13.02 39.31
CA GLU A 689 4.65 -14.26 38.51
C GLU A 689 3.16 -14.60 38.20
N ASP A 690 2.21 -13.89 38.80
CA ASP A 690 0.78 -14.21 38.78
C ASP A 690 -0.03 -13.56 37.63
N SER A 691 0.57 -12.69 36.80
CA SER A 691 -0.18 -12.04 35.70
C SER A 691 -0.47 -12.98 34.52
N THR A 692 0.51 -13.75 34.07
CA THR A 692 0.39 -14.68 32.94
C THR A 692 -0.57 -15.82 33.25
N ARG A 693 -0.53 -16.35 34.47
CA ARG A 693 -1.43 -17.41 34.93
C ARG A 693 -2.88 -16.91 35.01
N ARG A 694 -3.13 -15.71 35.55
CA ARG A 694 -4.47 -15.08 35.55
C ARG A 694 -4.99 -14.83 34.15
N LYS A 695 -4.15 -14.32 33.23
CA LYS A 695 -4.51 -14.14 31.80
C LYS A 695 -4.91 -15.47 31.15
N LEU A 696 -4.16 -16.55 31.42
CA LEU A 696 -4.45 -17.90 30.92
C LEU A 696 -5.75 -18.49 31.48
N LEU A 697 -5.98 -18.34 32.79
CA LEU A 697 -7.22 -18.76 33.45
C LEU A 697 -8.43 -18.01 32.87
N HIS A 698 -8.32 -16.69 32.74
CA HIS A 698 -9.37 -15.84 32.17
C HIS A 698 -9.67 -16.23 30.71
N ALA A 699 -8.64 -16.46 29.89
CA ALA A 699 -8.80 -16.90 28.51
C ALA A 699 -9.46 -18.28 28.38
N GLY A 700 -9.04 -19.24 29.20
CA GLY A 700 -9.66 -20.56 29.27
C GLY A 700 -11.15 -20.47 29.62
N HIS A 701 -11.50 -19.64 30.61
CA HIS A 701 -12.89 -19.42 31.01
C HIS A 701 -13.73 -18.76 29.90
N ILE A 702 -13.21 -17.76 29.20
CA ILE A 702 -13.94 -17.09 28.09
C ILE A 702 -14.17 -18.06 26.93
N VAL A 703 -13.13 -18.74 26.45
CA VAL A 703 -13.23 -19.68 25.31
C VAL A 703 -14.23 -20.80 25.62
N THR A 704 -14.12 -21.41 26.81
CA THR A 704 -15.05 -22.47 27.23
C THR A 704 -16.48 -21.95 27.39
N GLY A 705 -16.64 -20.73 27.91
CA GLY A 705 -17.93 -20.03 28.00
C GLY A 705 -18.58 -19.76 26.65
N ILE A 706 -17.81 -19.34 25.64
CA ILE A 706 -18.29 -19.14 24.25
C ILE A 706 -18.79 -20.46 23.69
N ILE A 707 -17.96 -21.51 23.71
CA ILE A 707 -18.32 -22.83 23.19
C ILE A 707 -19.58 -23.37 23.91
N HIS A 708 -19.66 -23.20 25.24
CA HIS A 708 -20.84 -23.59 26.03
C HIS A 708 -22.11 -22.88 25.56
N ARG A 709 -22.10 -21.54 25.46
CA ARG A 709 -23.27 -20.76 25.04
C ARG A 709 -23.71 -21.10 23.63
N ARG A 710 -22.76 -21.27 22.70
CA ARG A 710 -23.04 -21.63 21.31
C ARG A 710 -23.69 -23.02 21.20
N LEU A 711 -23.26 -23.98 22.00
CA LEU A 711 -23.90 -25.30 22.10
C LEU A 711 -25.33 -25.24 22.67
N VAL A 712 -25.70 -24.18 23.39
CA VAL A 712 -27.07 -23.95 23.90
C VAL A 712 -27.95 -23.31 22.83
N ILE A 713 -27.45 -22.30 22.11
CA ILE A 713 -28.23 -21.54 21.12
C ILE A 713 -28.47 -22.35 19.83
N GLN A 714 -27.53 -23.24 19.46
CA GLN A 714 -27.62 -24.13 18.28
C GLN A 714 -27.88 -23.37 16.98
N ARG A 715 -26.88 -22.64 16.49
CA ARG A 715 -27.03 -21.82 15.29
C ARG A 715 -26.70 -22.64 14.03
N PRO A 716 -27.54 -22.59 12.98
CA PRO A 716 -27.22 -23.24 11.70
C PRO A 716 -25.88 -22.72 11.15
N GLY A 717 -25.07 -23.61 10.57
CA GLY A 717 -23.77 -23.26 9.98
C GLY A 717 -22.56 -23.45 10.90
N GLU A 718 -22.77 -23.65 12.20
CA GLU A 718 -21.70 -23.98 13.14
C GLU A 718 -21.12 -25.37 12.90
N ILE A 719 -19.83 -25.53 13.11
CA ILE A 719 -19.13 -26.81 13.02
C ILE A 719 -18.29 -26.99 14.27
N TYR A 720 -18.56 -28.07 15.02
CA TYR A 720 -17.73 -28.46 16.15
C TYR A 720 -16.80 -29.61 15.74
N VAL A 721 -15.50 -29.46 15.98
CA VAL A 721 -14.52 -30.54 15.81
C VAL A 721 -14.06 -31.00 17.17
N VAL A 722 -14.33 -32.26 17.48
CA VAL A 722 -14.05 -32.89 18.76
C VAL A 722 -12.89 -33.84 18.58
N VAL A 723 -11.81 -33.61 19.31
CA VAL A 723 -10.62 -34.45 19.29
C VAL A 723 -10.54 -35.25 20.57
N LYS A 724 -10.42 -36.57 20.43
CA LYS A 724 -10.27 -37.51 21.54
C LYS A 724 -8.95 -38.27 21.41
N LEU A 725 -8.44 -38.73 22.53
CA LEU A 725 -7.36 -39.71 22.58
C LEU A 725 -7.81 -40.81 23.53
N GLN A 726 -7.88 -42.05 23.04
CA GLN A 726 -8.35 -43.21 23.80
C GLN A 726 -9.74 -42.97 24.42
N GLY A 727 -10.67 -42.41 23.62
CA GLY A 727 -12.04 -42.09 24.02
C GLY A 727 -12.23 -40.89 24.97
N ARG A 728 -11.15 -40.26 25.46
CA ARG A 728 -11.21 -39.03 26.28
C ARG A 728 -11.14 -37.79 25.40
N ILE A 729 -12.06 -36.84 25.58
CA ILE A 729 -12.04 -35.55 24.85
C ILE A 729 -10.85 -34.72 25.33
N ILE A 730 -9.99 -34.32 24.38
CA ILE A 730 -8.76 -33.57 24.61
C ILE A 730 -8.87 -32.14 24.05
N ALA A 731 -9.53 -31.94 22.91
CA ALA A 731 -9.74 -30.63 22.33
C ALA A 731 -11.11 -30.49 21.66
N ILE A 732 -11.63 -29.27 21.63
CA ILE A 732 -12.87 -28.89 20.96
C ILE A 732 -12.62 -27.60 20.19
N VAL A 733 -12.89 -27.61 18.89
CA VAL A 733 -12.83 -26.44 18.01
C VAL A 733 -14.24 -26.08 17.55
N LEU A 734 -14.54 -24.79 17.51
CA LEU A 734 -15.75 -24.21 16.95
C LEU A 734 -15.39 -23.38 15.72
N ALA A 735 -16.05 -23.67 14.59
CA ALA A 735 -16.03 -22.88 13.37
C ALA A 735 -17.45 -22.49 12.97
N ASP A 736 -17.60 -21.45 12.15
CA ASP A 736 -18.91 -20.91 11.76
C ASP A 736 -18.93 -20.49 10.27
N ARG A 737 -20.06 -20.78 9.61
CA ARG A 737 -20.38 -20.41 8.23
C ARG A 737 -21.33 -19.21 8.29
N PHE A 738 -20.80 -17.97 8.28
CA PHE A 738 -21.61 -16.74 8.36
C PHE A 738 -22.43 -16.46 7.09
N ASN A 739 -23.41 -17.32 6.80
CA ASN A 739 -24.24 -17.27 5.59
C ASN A 739 -23.47 -17.27 4.26
N SER A 740 -22.17 -17.59 4.28
CA SER A 740 -21.36 -17.84 3.09
C SER A 740 -21.17 -19.33 2.89
N ARG A 741 -21.32 -19.80 1.65
CA ARG A 741 -20.99 -21.19 1.29
C ARG A 741 -19.50 -21.38 1.05
N ASP A 742 -18.79 -20.31 0.72
CA ASP A 742 -17.41 -20.37 0.23
C ASP A 742 -16.39 -19.95 1.30
N GLU A 743 -16.84 -19.35 2.40
CA GLU A 743 -15.99 -18.79 3.47
C GLU A 743 -16.43 -19.31 4.84
N VAL A 744 -15.48 -19.80 5.64
CA VAL A 744 -15.70 -20.31 7.00
C VAL A 744 -14.73 -19.63 7.96
N GLU A 745 -15.19 -19.24 9.14
CA GLU A 745 -14.32 -18.71 10.20
C GLU A 745 -13.97 -19.77 11.24
N LEU A 746 -12.71 -19.83 11.66
CA LEU A 746 -12.29 -20.49 12.89
C LEU A 746 -12.55 -19.57 14.10
N VAL A 747 -13.60 -19.85 14.88
CA VAL A 747 -14.12 -18.97 15.94
C VAL A 747 -13.41 -19.17 17.29
N ALA A 748 -13.29 -20.42 17.76
CA ALA A 748 -12.74 -20.72 19.08
C ALA A 748 -12.13 -22.12 19.16
N SER A 749 -11.15 -22.30 20.06
CA SER A 749 -10.50 -23.59 20.29
C SER A 749 -10.17 -23.78 21.76
N ALA A 750 -10.71 -24.82 22.39
CA ALA A 750 -10.42 -25.23 23.76
C ALA A 750 -9.65 -26.54 23.81
N THR A 751 -8.70 -26.66 24.73
CA THR A 751 -8.00 -27.90 25.07
C THR A 751 -8.25 -28.21 26.54
N LEU A 752 -8.15 -29.49 26.92
CA LEU A 752 -8.29 -29.94 28.30
C LEU A 752 -7.46 -29.05 29.26
N PRO A 753 -8.07 -28.45 30.29
CA PRO A 753 -7.41 -27.43 31.12
C PRO A 753 -6.10 -27.88 31.75
N ASP A 754 -6.00 -29.12 32.22
CA ASP A 754 -4.78 -29.66 32.83
C ASP A 754 -3.56 -29.59 31.90
N TYR A 755 -3.75 -29.81 30.59
CA TYR A 755 -2.67 -29.76 29.59
C TYR A 755 -2.28 -28.34 29.19
N VAL A 756 -3.14 -27.38 29.51
CA VAL A 756 -2.90 -25.95 29.26
C VAL A 756 -2.26 -25.30 30.49
N LEU A 757 -2.79 -25.59 31.68
CA LEU A 757 -2.35 -25.03 32.97
C LEU A 757 -1.06 -25.67 33.49
N SER A 758 -0.72 -26.88 33.04
CA SER A 758 0.49 -27.59 33.43
C SER A 758 1.21 -28.15 32.18
N PRO A 759 1.79 -27.26 31.35
CA PRO A 759 2.31 -27.57 30.02
C PRO A 759 3.41 -28.63 29.99
N ASP A 760 4.20 -28.72 31.06
CA ASP A 760 5.41 -29.56 31.16
C ASP A 760 5.21 -30.74 32.13
N ARG A 761 3.98 -30.95 32.60
CA ARG A 761 3.65 -32.06 33.48
C ARG A 761 3.71 -33.38 32.71
N GLU A 762 4.24 -34.41 33.36
CA GLU A 762 4.25 -35.78 32.85
C GLU A 762 2.85 -36.22 32.39
N GLY A 763 2.77 -36.78 31.18
CA GLY A 763 1.52 -37.23 30.57
C GLY A 763 0.70 -36.11 29.91
N THR A 764 1.20 -34.87 29.84
CA THR A 764 0.55 -33.80 29.08
C THR A 764 0.57 -34.09 27.58
N ILE A 765 -0.59 -33.98 26.94
CA ILE A 765 -0.78 -34.25 25.51
C ILE A 765 -0.74 -32.95 24.72
N ARG A 766 0.04 -32.93 23.63
CA ARG A 766 0.13 -31.84 22.65
C ARG A 766 -0.27 -32.33 21.26
N GLY A 767 -0.63 -31.38 20.38
CA GLY A 767 -1.02 -31.65 18.99
C GLY A 767 -2.53 -31.80 18.75
N ALA A 768 -3.36 -31.87 19.80
CA ALA A 768 -4.81 -32.06 19.64
C ALA A 768 -5.51 -30.90 18.90
N GLY A 769 -5.19 -29.64 19.22
CA GLY A 769 -5.72 -28.49 18.48
C GLY A 769 -5.23 -28.44 17.03
N THR A 770 -3.98 -28.87 16.78
CA THR A 770 -3.42 -29.02 15.45
C THR A 770 -4.21 -30.06 14.63
N ALA A 771 -4.48 -31.23 15.22
CA ALA A 771 -5.32 -32.24 14.60
C ALA A 771 -6.71 -31.69 14.26
N ALA A 772 -7.35 -30.99 15.19
CA ALA A 772 -8.68 -30.42 15.00
C ALA A 772 -8.79 -29.50 13.77
N VAL A 773 -7.88 -28.54 13.61
CA VAL A 773 -7.95 -27.58 12.49
C VAL A 773 -7.58 -28.22 11.16
N ARG A 774 -6.66 -29.21 11.14
CA ARG A 774 -6.34 -29.94 9.89
C ARG A 774 -7.51 -30.78 9.40
N GLU A 775 -8.22 -31.42 10.33
CA GLU A 775 -9.42 -32.20 10.03
C GLU A 775 -10.59 -31.31 9.62
N LEU A 776 -10.75 -30.15 10.27
CA LEU A 776 -11.69 -29.13 9.84
C LEU A 776 -11.41 -28.69 8.40
N ALA A 777 -10.15 -28.33 8.09
CA ALA A 777 -9.76 -27.90 6.75
C ALA A 777 -10.01 -28.99 5.71
N GLN A 778 -9.69 -30.25 6.00
CA GLN A 778 -9.99 -31.39 5.12
C GLN A 778 -11.50 -31.57 4.90
N TYR A 779 -12.30 -31.49 5.95
CA TYR A 779 -13.75 -31.58 5.86
C TYR A 779 -14.34 -30.44 5.01
N LEU A 780 -13.89 -29.21 5.22
CA LEU A 780 -14.35 -28.05 4.46
C LEU A 780 -13.94 -28.12 2.99
N GLN A 781 -12.72 -28.60 2.71
CA GLN A 781 -12.23 -28.84 1.35
C GLN A 781 -13.13 -29.84 0.60
N GLN A 782 -13.54 -30.93 1.25
CA GLN A 782 -14.47 -31.93 0.67
C GLN A 782 -15.86 -31.36 0.39
N GLN A 783 -16.28 -30.34 1.15
CA GLN A 783 -17.56 -29.64 0.98
C GLN A 783 -17.51 -28.53 -0.08
N GLY A 784 -16.36 -28.32 -0.74
CA GLY A 784 -16.19 -27.30 -1.77
C GLY A 784 -16.05 -25.87 -1.23
N VAL A 785 -15.80 -25.71 0.07
CA VAL A 785 -15.51 -24.40 0.66
C VAL A 785 -14.16 -23.90 0.12
N ARG A 786 -14.08 -22.61 -0.19
CA ARG A 786 -12.90 -22.00 -0.78
C ARG A 786 -11.88 -21.55 0.26
N THR A 787 -12.35 -20.87 1.30
CA THR A 787 -11.47 -20.20 2.27
C THR A 787 -11.87 -20.55 3.70
N LEU A 788 -10.88 -20.94 4.50
CA LEU A 788 -10.96 -20.95 5.96
C LEU A 788 -10.19 -19.72 6.45
N PHE A 789 -10.87 -18.75 7.05
CA PHE A 789 -10.25 -17.53 7.56
C PHE A 789 -10.35 -17.47 9.08
N SER A 790 -9.60 -16.56 9.68
CA SER A 790 -9.74 -16.26 11.10
C SER A 790 -9.29 -14.84 11.38
N GLU A 791 -10.05 -14.14 12.20
CA GLU A 791 -9.74 -12.77 12.60
C GLU A 791 -8.65 -12.75 13.67
N VAL A 792 -7.75 -11.79 13.55
CA VAL A 792 -6.57 -11.68 14.40
C VAL A 792 -6.16 -10.23 14.52
N ILE A 793 -6.13 -9.73 15.74
CA ILE A 793 -5.77 -8.35 16.07
C ILE A 793 -4.29 -8.27 16.51
N SER A 794 -3.51 -9.35 16.36
CA SER A 794 -2.13 -9.39 16.85
C SER A 794 -1.30 -10.57 16.33
N GLN A 795 0.02 -10.46 16.45
CA GLN A 795 0.98 -11.49 16.01
C GLN A 795 1.06 -12.84 16.86
N PRO A 796 0.36 -13.12 18.01
CA PRO A 796 0.28 -14.43 18.70
C PRO A 796 -0.88 -15.29 18.21
N SER A 797 -1.96 -14.70 17.69
CA SER A 797 -3.02 -15.51 17.09
C SER A 797 -2.40 -16.22 15.91
N ALA A 798 -1.50 -15.54 15.19
CA ALA A 798 -0.61 -16.13 14.21
C ALA A 798 0.28 -17.24 14.81
N ARG A 799 0.71 -17.21 16.08
CA ARG A 799 1.51 -18.28 16.73
C ARG A 799 0.76 -19.58 17.09
N VAL A 800 -0.47 -19.50 17.59
CA VAL A 800 -1.28 -20.73 17.85
C VAL A 800 -1.66 -21.41 16.54
N LYS A 801 -1.92 -20.58 15.55
CA LYS A 801 -2.12 -20.89 14.15
C LYS A 801 -0.82 -21.47 13.54
N GLN A 802 0.37 -20.94 13.82
CA GLN A 802 1.64 -21.41 13.23
C GLN A 802 1.89 -22.91 13.33
N LYS A 803 1.53 -23.54 14.46
CA LYS A 803 1.74 -24.97 14.70
C LYS A 803 0.89 -25.91 13.85
N VAL A 804 -0.13 -25.41 13.17
CA VAL A 804 -1.08 -26.24 12.39
C VAL A 804 -0.83 -26.24 10.89
N GLY A 805 0.17 -25.46 10.45
CA GLY A 805 0.31 -25.03 9.07
C GLY A 805 -0.26 -23.61 8.92
N PHE A 806 0.31 -22.65 9.65
CA PHE A 806 0.08 -21.23 9.38
C PHE A 806 1.44 -20.51 9.40
N SER A 807 2.24 -20.55 8.34
CA SER A 807 3.44 -19.72 8.27
C SER A 807 3.00 -18.32 7.86
N PHE A 808 3.15 -17.41 8.81
CA PHE A 808 3.71 -16.13 8.45
C PHE A 808 5.10 -16.42 7.91
N LYS A 809 5.47 -15.84 6.76
CA LYS A 809 6.90 -15.69 6.46
C LYS A 809 7.52 -15.10 7.71
N THR A 810 8.44 -15.86 8.28
CA THR A 810 9.26 -15.46 9.41
C THR A 810 10.04 -14.24 8.97
N GLU A 811 9.73 -13.08 9.54
CA GLU A 811 10.69 -12.04 9.91
C GLU A 811 9.94 -10.93 10.66
N PHE A 812 10.18 -10.89 11.97
CA PHE A 812 10.36 -9.68 12.77
C PHE A 812 11.41 -10.02 13.82
#